data_AF-A0A843BJL4-F1
#
_entry.id   AF-A0A843BJL4-F1
#
_cell.length_a   1.000
_cell.length_b   1.000
_cell.length_c   1.000
_cell.angle_alpha   90.00
_cell.angle_beta   90.00
_cell.angle_gamma   90.00
#
_symmetry.space_group_name_H-M   'P 1'
#
loop_
_entity.id
_entity.type
_entity.pdbx_description
1 polymer ?
#
loop_
_entity_poly.entity_id
_entity_poly.type
_entity_poly.pdbx_seq_one_letter_code
_entity_poly.pdbx_strand_id
1 'polypeptide(L)'
;MKAVLLSTLAAVMVVAAGSAHADDFAASIQGTIDDMVDLRNDYLIENFFGESYVTPRTAAVETVNSAIALYESTRAGPQVPIEQRSAFVQHPLNPYGTTVVAFDVINSMNADTEVYPFVIDVGTLKILAEGAFPATVGLSAFFLEEADRPLEEIMEDLQESDGVWVTYAFTNHNTGSQADKRVWLSLHDGYIFGAGYYEARGEEDLNRVDSMVRMYDADGADSFEVIEADSGVSFVLDAETLEIVAHTNTDTTGSAVSDALGTTWHLGSLSEILEKHGDLLVSYPSTDPQPGSEYIRAQLRLHDGYVFGSGYGVSAEARIQSLAGEAVQLYDLEGDEAFNTITLMEGVRQIVLDPDDNTILAFSGWPNLVGLNLGTDFFDQEQEAVLETLEDSPGLWTDSIFVNPLTPTTQEVRSSSWVILHDGYLFTAAEIYSPEEVAVEVVDAAIELYRTHGEDAFDRITWQSDVPRIIYPFVVDAQSWELVAHGALPERVGVCCSAPIAASNDLDAARQALEENPGIWLEYTFYNPVSERNEYKRVWLSTYDGYTFAAGYYYGNFEQMENIIQDVIDVYDTEGRDAAFESVNAMMDTGLNYPFVLDRETLDIVAHGQNPELVGTNFEDKALGAFLPIGKIETELHNDGDTTFAYYSILDLTTGSIPTKTVLFQLHDGYIIAAGQSFVVYTR
;
A
#
# COMPACT_ATOMS: atom_id res chain seq x y z
N MET A 1 -5.14 17.11 -34.42
CA MET A 1 -4.04 17.07 -35.42
C MET A 1 -4.49 17.23 -36.87
N LYS A 2 -5.19 16.28 -37.53
CA LYS A 2 -5.56 16.37 -38.98
C LYS A 2 -6.17 17.72 -39.39
N ALA A 3 -6.88 18.34 -38.44
CA ALA A 3 -7.52 19.66 -38.50
C ALA A 3 -6.63 20.92 -38.37
N VAL A 4 -5.35 20.77 -37.99
CA VAL A 4 -4.29 21.81 -37.95
C VAL A 4 -3.03 21.36 -38.70
N LEU A 5 -3.03 20.08 -39.09
CA LEU A 5 -2.75 19.70 -40.46
C LEU A 5 -3.77 20.29 -41.47
N LEU A 6 -4.49 21.40 -41.12
CA LEU A 6 -5.22 22.36 -41.98
C LEU A 6 -4.52 23.77 -41.98
N SER A 7 -4.59 24.60 -43.06
CA SER A 7 -3.76 25.78 -43.54
C SER A 7 -2.92 25.97 -44.94
N THR A 8 -1.66 25.68 -45.48
CA THR A 8 -0.42 24.74 -45.68
C THR A 8 -0.52 23.62 -46.70
N LEU A 9 -1.73 23.35 -47.08
CA LEU A 9 -2.16 22.21 -47.85
C LEU A 9 -3.53 22.58 -48.46
N ALA A 10 -4.25 23.55 -47.87
CA ALA A 10 -5.12 24.49 -48.57
C ALA A 10 -4.31 25.59 -49.27
N ALA A 11 -3.25 26.11 -48.64
CA ALA A 11 -2.47 27.22 -49.18
C ALA A 11 -1.66 26.94 -50.49
N VAL A 12 -2.25 26.67 -51.68
CA VAL A 12 -1.62 26.81 -53.03
C VAL A 12 -2.49 27.57 -54.04
N MET A 13 -1.90 28.42 -54.92
CA MET A 13 -2.50 28.96 -56.17
C MET A 13 -1.70 30.05 -56.93
N VAL A 14 -1.22 31.15 -56.31
CA VAL A 14 -0.77 32.39 -57.03
C VAL A 14 0.15 33.24 -56.13
N VAL A 15 1.38 33.63 -56.49
CA VAL A 15 2.05 33.76 -57.81
C VAL A 15 3.21 32.76 -58.06
N ALA A 16 3.90 32.27 -57.02
CA ALA A 16 5.03 31.33 -57.12
C ALA A 16 4.62 29.93 -57.64
N ALA A 17 3.31 29.65 -57.65
CA ALA A 17 2.69 28.60 -58.48
C ALA A 17 3.05 28.68 -59.97
N GLY A 18 3.67 29.77 -60.41
CA GLY A 18 4.38 29.93 -61.69
C GLY A 18 5.62 29.02 -61.87
N SER A 19 5.55 27.76 -61.46
CA SER A 19 6.47 26.69 -61.86
C SER A 19 5.68 25.52 -62.46
N ALA A 20 6.21 24.87 -63.49
CA ALA A 20 5.48 23.90 -64.30
C ALA A 20 5.31 22.49 -63.66
N HIS A 21 5.46 22.38 -62.34
CA HIS A 21 5.52 21.14 -61.57
C HIS A 21 4.57 21.12 -60.36
N ALA A 22 3.50 21.92 -60.40
CA ALA A 22 2.53 22.02 -59.30
C ALA A 22 1.83 20.69 -59.00
N ASP A 23 1.52 19.89 -60.03
CA ASP A 23 0.88 18.58 -59.89
C ASP A 23 1.83 17.53 -59.28
N ASP A 24 3.10 17.51 -59.73
CA ASP A 24 4.15 16.66 -59.15
C ASP A 24 4.36 16.97 -57.66
N PHE A 25 4.32 18.26 -57.28
CA PHE A 25 4.50 18.71 -55.91
C PHE A 25 3.27 18.41 -55.04
N ALA A 26 2.05 18.48 -55.59
CA ALA A 26 0.84 18.06 -54.89
C ALA A 26 0.87 16.55 -54.57
N ALA A 27 1.32 15.72 -55.52
CA ALA A 27 1.53 14.29 -55.28
C ALA A 27 2.62 14.01 -54.24
N SER A 28 3.75 14.75 -54.29
CA SER A 28 4.82 14.64 -53.29
C SER A 28 4.34 15.00 -51.88
N ILE A 29 3.50 16.04 -51.73
CA ILE A 29 2.98 16.42 -50.42
C ILE A 29 1.93 15.43 -49.92
N GLN A 30 1.11 14.82 -50.79
CA GLN A 30 0.24 13.72 -50.37
C GLN A 30 1.07 12.54 -49.86
N GLY A 31 2.14 12.18 -50.58
CA GLY A 31 3.14 11.23 -50.09
C GLY A 31 3.64 11.60 -48.69
N THR A 32 4.05 12.84 -48.46
CA THR A 32 4.47 13.29 -47.11
C THR A 32 3.35 13.30 -46.06
N ILE A 33 2.06 13.39 -46.42
CA ILE A 33 0.95 13.18 -45.46
C ILE A 33 0.83 11.70 -45.11
N ASP A 34 0.92 10.83 -46.12
CA ASP A 34 0.84 9.38 -45.94
C ASP A 34 2.07 8.90 -45.13
N ASP A 35 3.28 9.36 -45.48
CA ASP A 35 4.53 9.19 -44.71
C ASP A 35 4.41 9.77 -43.28
N MET A 36 3.62 10.82 -43.03
CA MET A 36 3.39 11.37 -41.67
C MET A 36 2.26 10.66 -40.90
N VAL A 37 1.40 9.91 -41.58
CA VAL A 37 0.49 8.95 -40.95
C VAL A 37 1.27 7.70 -40.58
N ASP A 38 2.13 7.22 -41.47
CA ASP A 38 3.05 6.12 -41.17
C ASP A 38 4.08 6.53 -40.10
N LEU A 39 4.61 7.77 -40.10
CA LEU A 39 5.45 8.24 -38.98
C LEU A 39 4.67 8.45 -37.68
N ARG A 40 3.32 8.58 -37.70
CA ARG A 40 2.51 8.50 -36.47
C ARG A 40 2.41 7.05 -35.99
N ASN A 41 2.31 6.09 -36.91
CA ASN A 41 2.28 4.67 -36.60
C ASN A 41 3.66 4.22 -36.06
N ASP A 42 4.75 4.67 -36.70
CA ASP A 42 6.13 4.40 -36.27
C ASP A 42 6.51 5.17 -35.00
N TYR A 43 5.99 6.36 -34.74
CA TYR A 43 6.19 7.06 -33.46
C TYR A 43 5.31 6.51 -32.32
N LEU A 44 4.24 5.78 -32.63
CA LEU A 44 3.57 4.89 -31.65
C LEU A 44 4.39 3.62 -31.37
N ILE A 45 5.23 3.17 -32.32
CA ILE A 45 6.14 2.04 -32.14
C ILE A 45 7.41 2.45 -31.35
N GLU A 46 8.09 3.54 -31.74
CA GLU A 46 9.35 3.94 -31.11
C GLU A 46 9.17 4.50 -29.68
N ASN A 47 8.03 5.12 -29.35
CA ASN A 47 7.75 5.51 -27.96
C ASN A 47 7.32 4.34 -27.04
N PHE A 48 6.94 3.16 -27.56
CA PHE A 48 6.81 1.96 -26.71
C PHE A 48 8.16 1.29 -26.41
N PHE A 49 9.24 1.73 -27.07
CA PHE A 49 10.62 1.44 -26.72
C PHE A 49 11.39 2.67 -26.21
N GLY A 50 10.71 3.78 -25.83
CA GLY A 50 11.39 5.00 -25.37
C GLY A 50 10.50 6.14 -24.83
N GLU A 51 10.37 6.19 -23.50
CA GLU A 51 10.34 7.41 -22.65
C GLU A 51 9.34 8.57 -22.93
N SER A 52 8.22 8.60 -22.19
CA SER A 52 7.72 9.78 -21.43
C SER A 52 6.44 9.44 -20.66
N TYR A 53 6.52 9.15 -19.36
CA TYR A 53 5.34 8.81 -18.54
C TYR A 53 4.52 10.03 -18.14
N VAL A 54 3.24 10.04 -18.55
CA VAL A 54 2.18 10.92 -18.02
C VAL A 54 1.27 10.07 -17.16
N THR A 55 0.89 10.52 -15.96
CA THR A 55 0.01 9.73 -15.08
C THR A 55 -1.37 9.54 -15.73
N PRO A 56 -2.06 8.39 -15.57
CA PRO A 56 -3.35 8.15 -16.24
C PRO A 56 -4.40 9.23 -15.96
N ARG A 57 -4.39 9.80 -14.75
CA ARG A 57 -5.26 10.91 -14.35
C ARG A 57 -4.95 12.22 -15.08
N THR A 58 -3.67 12.59 -15.21
CA THR A 58 -3.26 13.78 -15.99
C THR A 58 -3.47 13.53 -17.47
N ALA A 59 -3.12 12.35 -17.97
CA ALA A 59 -3.34 11.94 -19.35
C ALA A 59 -4.82 12.03 -19.72
N ALA A 60 -5.75 11.67 -18.83
CA ALA A 60 -7.19 11.84 -19.05
C ALA A 60 -7.59 13.32 -19.18
N VAL A 61 -7.17 14.18 -18.25
CA VAL A 61 -7.45 15.63 -18.32
C VAL A 61 -6.81 16.28 -19.55
N GLU A 62 -5.57 15.93 -19.88
CA GLU A 62 -4.86 16.41 -21.08
C GLU A 62 -5.45 15.83 -22.37
N THR A 63 -6.05 14.64 -22.34
CA THR A 63 -6.76 14.02 -23.47
C THR A 63 -8.11 14.70 -23.71
N VAL A 64 -8.86 15.02 -22.66
CA VAL A 64 -10.06 15.86 -22.74
C VAL A 64 -9.70 17.25 -23.25
N ASN A 65 -8.71 17.92 -22.66
CA ASN A 65 -8.27 19.24 -23.10
C ASN A 65 -7.72 19.23 -24.54
N SER A 66 -7.06 18.14 -24.97
CA SER A 66 -6.61 17.95 -26.35
C SER A 66 -7.76 17.64 -27.30
N ALA A 67 -8.82 16.95 -26.85
CA ALA A 67 -10.04 16.71 -27.63
C ALA A 67 -10.87 18.00 -27.79
N ILE A 68 -10.94 18.83 -26.75
CA ILE A 68 -11.55 20.18 -26.78
C ILE A 68 -10.72 21.10 -27.67
N ALA A 69 -9.39 21.19 -27.50
CA ALA A 69 -8.53 21.99 -28.38
C ALA A 69 -8.52 21.47 -29.84
N LEU A 70 -8.69 20.17 -30.05
CA LEU A 70 -8.95 19.59 -31.37
C LEU A 70 -10.27 20.11 -31.92
N TYR A 71 -11.37 20.01 -31.16
CA TYR A 71 -12.69 20.50 -31.54
C TYR A 71 -12.70 22.01 -31.86
N GLU A 72 -12.10 22.85 -31.01
CA GLU A 72 -11.96 24.28 -31.25
C GLU A 72 -11.13 24.57 -32.51
N SER A 73 -10.01 23.88 -32.68
CA SER A 73 -9.12 24.11 -33.83
C SER A 73 -9.67 23.54 -35.15
N THR A 74 -10.49 22.49 -35.14
CA THR A 74 -11.26 22.09 -36.34
C THR A 74 -12.31 23.14 -36.67
N ARG A 75 -13.04 23.61 -35.66
CA ARG A 75 -14.07 24.65 -35.74
C ARG A 75 -13.53 25.99 -36.23
N ALA A 76 -12.26 26.28 -35.98
CA ALA A 76 -11.50 27.43 -36.48
C ALA A 76 -10.72 27.17 -37.80
N GLY A 77 -11.02 26.10 -38.55
CA GLY A 77 -10.13 25.58 -39.61
C GLY A 77 -9.80 26.53 -40.80
N PRO A 78 -8.60 26.40 -41.44
CA PRO A 78 -7.81 27.61 -41.77
C PRO A 78 -7.07 27.70 -43.15
N GLN A 79 -6.61 28.93 -43.48
CA GLN A 79 -5.63 29.55 -44.46
C GLN A 79 -5.38 29.11 -45.95
N VAL A 80 -4.34 29.72 -46.58
CA VAL A 80 -4.39 30.47 -47.89
C VAL A 80 -2.99 30.61 -48.61
N PRO A 81 -2.84 30.81 -49.97
CA PRO A 81 -1.84 30.23 -50.97
C PRO A 81 -0.28 30.40 -51.09
N ILE A 82 0.49 29.33 -51.46
CA ILE A 82 1.98 29.07 -51.61
C ILE A 82 3.02 29.96 -50.92
N GLU A 83 3.61 30.96 -51.55
CA GLU A 83 3.52 32.39 -51.21
C GLU A 83 3.06 32.75 -49.77
N GLN A 84 2.11 31.99 -49.23
CA GLN A 84 1.36 32.13 -47.98
C GLN A 84 1.23 30.75 -47.23
N ARG A 85 1.88 29.66 -47.70
CA ARG A 85 1.86 28.27 -47.15
C ARG A 85 2.74 28.17 -45.88
N SER A 86 2.21 28.51 -44.70
CA SER A 86 2.95 28.45 -43.41
C SER A 86 2.29 27.72 -42.17
N ALA A 87 1.18 26.95 -42.31
CA ALA A 87 0.49 25.84 -41.51
C ALA A 87 -0.77 25.35 -42.35
N PHE A 88 -1.43 24.11 -42.37
CA PHE A 88 -1.72 22.95 -43.42
C PHE A 88 -3.05 22.66 -44.37
N VAL A 89 -3.78 21.52 -44.58
CA VAL A 89 -5.02 21.31 -45.51
C VAL A 89 -6.36 22.14 -45.30
N GLN A 90 -7.53 21.83 -45.93
CA GLN A 90 -8.95 21.93 -45.42
C GLN A 90 -9.94 21.19 -46.36
N HIS A 91 -11.04 20.61 -45.84
CA HIS A 91 -12.10 19.95 -46.64
C HIS A 91 -13.46 19.92 -45.87
N PRO A 92 -14.64 20.11 -46.51
CA PRO A 92 -15.94 20.12 -45.83
C PRO A 92 -16.81 18.87 -46.08
N LEU A 93 -17.74 18.59 -45.15
CA LEU A 93 -18.90 17.71 -45.32
C LEU A 93 -20.13 18.37 -44.66
N ASN A 94 -21.13 18.79 -45.44
CA ASN A 94 -22.31 19.53 -44.94
C ASN A 94 -21.91 20.87 -44.23
N PRO A 95 -22.84 21.71 -43.72
CA PRO A 95 -22.49 23.03 -43.16
C PRO A 95 -21.92 23.00 -41.73
N TYR A 96 -21.74 21.80 -41.13
CA TYR A 96 -21.17 21.58 -39.80
C TYR A 96 -19.88 20.73 -39.83
N GLY A 97 -19.28 20.58 -41.03
CA GLY A 97 -18.18 19.65 -41.32
C GLY A 97 -16.81 19.99 -40.69
N THR A 98 -16.77 20.79 -39.62
CA THR A 98 -15.58 21.04 -38.80
C THR A 98 -15.63 20.21 -37.53
N THR A 99 -16.73 20.27 -36.78
CA THR A 99 -17.03 19.40 -35.63
C THR A 99 -16.95 17.92 -36.00
N VAL A 100 -17.51 17.55 -37.16
CA VAL A 100 -17.42 16.17 -37.69
C VAL A 100 -15.96 15.74 -37.87
N VAL A 101 -15.06 16.63 -38.31
CA VAL A 101 -13.63 16.33 -38.48
C VAL A 101 -12.85 16.29 -37.15
N ALA A 102 -13.43 16.80 -36.05
CA ALA A 102 -12.91 16.53 -34.71
C ALA A 102 -13.26 15.10 -34.28
N PHE A 103 -14.54 14.76 -34.41
CA PHE A 103 -15.13 13.50 -33.94
C PHE A 103 -14.65 12.30 -34.79
N ASP A 104 -14.56 12.45 -36.11
CA ASP A 104 -13.93 11.47 -37.01
C ASP A 104 -12.43 11.25 -36.69
N VAL A 105 -11.75 12.25 -36.12
CA VAL A 105 -10.34 12.10 -35.68
C VAL A 105 -10.25 11.40 -34.33
N ILE A 106 -11.16 11.69 -33.39
CA ILE A 106 -11.29 10.97 -32.11
C ILE A 106 -11.58 9.49 -32.36
N ASN A 107 -12.55 9.17 -33.24
CA ASN A 107 -12.87 7.83 -33.74
C ASN A 107 -11.72 7.14 -34.54
N SER A 108 -10.54 7.77 -34.63
CA SER A 108 -9.34 7.26 -35.30
C SER A 108 -8.04 7.50 -34.49
N MET A 109 -8.19 7.83 -33.21
CA MET A 109 -7.14 7.59 -32.22
C MET A 109 -7.00 6.07 -32.05
N ASN A 110 -5.78 5.59 -31.78
CA ASN A 110 -5.53 4.16 -31.81
C ASN A 110 -6.06 3.51 -30.52
N ALA A 111 -6.44 2.25 -30.59
CA ALA A 111 -7.13 1.60 -29.48
C ALA A 111 -6.18 1.21 -28.33
N ASP A 112 -4.92 0.87 -28.67
CA ASP A 112 -3.86 0.29 -27.82
C ASP A 112 -3.33 1.19 -26.65
N THR A 113 -4.18 2.00 -26.01
CA THR A 113 -3.81 2.93 -24.93
C THR A 113 -4.84 2.96 -23.82
N GLU A 114 -4.39 2.94 -22.55
CA GLU A 114 -5.23 2.86 -21.34
C GLU A 114 -6.15 4.07 -21.12
N VAL A 115 -5.87 5.20 -21.77
CA VAL A 115 -6.67 6.44 -21.69
C VAL A 115 -7.06 6.87 -23.10
N TYR A 116 -8.37 6.95 -23.37
CA TYR A 116 -8.91 7.34 -24.67
C TYR A 116 -10.05 8.37 -24.54
N PRO A 117 -10.23 9.27 -25.53
CA PRO A 117 -11.29 10.28 -25.53
C PRO A 117 -12.62 9.77 -26.11
N PHE A 118 -13.72 10.27 -25.55
CA PHE A 118 -15.09 10.14 -26.06
C PHE A 118 -15.86 11.46 -25.95
N VAL A 119 -17.01 11.56 -26.63
CA VAL A 119 -17.86 12.76 -26.65
C VAL A 119 -19.34 12.39 -26.61
N ILE A 120 -20.13 13.07 -25.78
CA ILE A 120 -21.58 12.86 -25.60
C ILE A 120 -22.37 14.15 -25.88
N ASP A 121 -23.53 14.04 -26.55
CA ASP A 121 -24.51 15.12 -26.73
C ASP A 121 -25.33 15.35 -25.44
N VAL A 122 -25.23 16.54 -24.83
CA VAL A 122 -25.87 16.81 -23.52
C VAL A 122 -27.41 16.83 -23.57
N GLY A 123 -27.99 17.06 -24.75
CA GLY A 123 -29.45 17.17 -24.94
C GLY A 123 -30.16 15.85 -25.26
N THR A 124 -29.41 14.80 -25.59
CA THR A 124 -29.92 13.47 -25.97
C THR A 124 -29.17 12.30 -25.33
N LEU A 125 -28.13 12.59 -24.53
CA LEU A 125 -27.20 11.65 -23.90
C LEU A 125 -26.63 10.63 -24.89
N LYS A 126 -26.38 11.06 -26.13
CA LYS A 126 -25.85 10.18 -27.20
C LYS A 126 -24.35 10.30 -27.37
N ILE A 127 -23.68 9.15 -27.45
CA ILE A 127 -22.25 9.06 -27.80
C ILE A 127 -22.09 9.53 -29.25
N LEU A 128 -21.29 10.56 -29.49
CA LEU A 128 -21.01 11.15 -30.81
C LEU A 128 -19.61 10.82 -31.34
N ALA A 129 -18.67 10.53 -30.43
CA ALA A 129 -17.35 10.03 -30.76
C ALA A 129 -16.85 9.11 -29.63
N GLU A 130 -16.08 8.08 -29.99
CA GLU A 130 -15.49 7.12 -29.07
C GLU A 130 -14.18 6.57 -29.65
N GLY A 131 -13.10 6.66 -28.89
CA GLY A 131 -11.74 6.33 -29.34
C GLY A 131 -11.49 4.82 -29.40
N ALA A 132 -11.67 4.11 -28.29
CA ALA A 132 -11.37 2.67 -28.20
C ALA A 132 -12.54 1.76 -28.65
N PHE A 133 -13.78 2.25 -28.59
CA PHE A 133 -14.98 1.50 -28.99
C PHE A 133 -15.85 2.23 -30.04
N PRO A 134 -15.37 2.51 -31.28
CA PRO A 134 -16.13 3.27 -32.28
C PRO A 134 -17.53 2.72 -32.65
N ALA A 135 -17.85 1.49 -32.26
CA ALA A 135 -19.16 0.87 -32.44
C ALA A 135 -20.26 1.40 -31.49
N THR A 136 -19.91 2.13 -30.42
CA THR A 136 -20.88 2.73 -29.49
C THR A 136 -21.48 4.04 -30.01
N VAL A 137 -20.88 4.66 -31.03
CA VAL A 137 -21.30 5.95 -31.58
C VAL A 137 -22.74 5.87 -32.12
N GLY A 138 -23.59 6.77 -31.63
CA GLY A 138 -25.03 6.83 -31.91
C GLY A 138 -25.90 6.13 -30.87
N LEU A 139 -25.34 5.33 -29.96
CA LEU A 139 -26.02 4.78 -28.78
C LEU A 139 -26.14 5.86 -27.68
N SER A 140 -26.75 5.51 -26.54
CA SER A 140 -26.86 6.40 -25.37
C SER A 140 -25.84 6.04 -24.29
N ALA A 141 -25.30 7.05 -23.61
CA ALA A 141 -24.28 6.95 -22.57
C ALA A 141 -24.87 6.59 -21.21
N PHE A 142 -25.58 5.45 -21.16
CA PHE A 142 -26.31 4.96 -19.98
C PHE A 142 -25.41 4.73 -18.76
N PHE A 143 -24.10 4.50 -18.96
CA PHE A 143 -23.11 4.36 -17.88
C PHE A 143 -22.97 5.59 -16.97
N LEU A 144 -23.48 6.77 -17.36
CA LEU A 144 -23.56 7.94 -16.47
C LEU A 144 -24.83 7.96 -15.61
N GLU A 145 -25.80 7.07 -15.86
CA GLU A 145 -26.96 6.82 -14.98
C GLU A 145 -26.66 5.76 -13.90
N GLU A 146 -25.56 5.00 -14.07
CA GLU A 146 -25.08 3.93 -13.16
C GLU A 146 -23.70 4.27 -12.54
N ALA A 147 -23.43 5.56 -12.35
CA ALA A 147 -22.16 6.08 -11.84
C ALA A 147 -22.08 6.14 -10.29
N ASP A 148 -20.89 6.49 -9.77
CA ASP A 148 -20.58 6.70 -8.35
C ASP A 148 -21.47 7.73 -7.63
N ARG A 149 -22.28 8.51 -8.35
CA ARG A 149 -23.34 9.40 -7.83
C ARG A 149 -24.37 9.76 -8.91
N PRO A 150 -25.54 10.32 -8.57
CA PRO A 150 -26.66 10.49 -9.51
C PRO A 150 -26.34 11.39 -10.72
N LEU A 151 -26.83 11.00 -11.91
CA LEU A 151 -26.64 11.77 -13.15
C LEU A 151 -27.06 13.25 -13.03
N GLU A 152 -28.15 13.53 -12.31
CA GLU A 152 -28.67 14.90 -12.17
C GLU A 152 -27.71 15.80 -11.37
N GLU A 153 -26.94 15.24 -10.44
CA GLU A 153 -25.88 15.92 -9.70
C GLU A 153 -24.62 16.11 -10.56
N ILE A 154 -24.17 15.05 -11.26
CA ILE A 154 -23.05 15.11 -12.22
C ILE A 154 -23.30 16.21 -13.28
N MET A 155 -24.55 16.37 -13.70
CA MET A 155 -24.98 17.37 -14.68
C MET A 155 -25.14 18.79 -14.10
N GLU A 156 -25.28 18.94 -12.77
CA GLU A 156 -25.24 20.24 -12.09
C GLU A 156 -23.79 20.69 -11.87
N ASP A 157 -22.91 19.78 -11.39
CA ASP A 157 -21.45 19.96 -11.32
C ASP A 157 -20.84 20.39 -12.66
N LEU A 158 -21.22 19.72 -13.76
CA LEU A 158 -20.79 20.04 -15.11
C LEU A 158 -21.27 21.41 -15.63
N GLN A 159 -22.25 22.03 -14.99
CA GLN A 159 -22.73 23.38 -15.36
C GLN A 159 -22.12 24.49 -14.50
N GLU A 160 -21.64 24.19 -13.28
CA GLU A 160 -20.99 25.17 -12.40
C GLU A 160 -19.44 25.14 -12.44
N SER A 161 -18.83 24.11 -13.03
CA SER A 161 -17.38 23.90 -13.08
C SER A 161 -16.80 23.72 -14.51
N ASP A 162 -15.47 23.82 -14.64
CA ASP A 162 -14.75 23.52 -15.89
C ASP A 162 -14.68 21.99 -16.20
N GLY A 163 -15.06 21.13 -15.24
CA GLY A 163 -15.09 19.67 -15.39
C GLY A 163 -15.17 18.93 -14.05
N VAL A 164 -15.53 17.65 -14.12
CA VAL A 164 -15.85 16.78 -12.96
C VAL A 164 -15.24 15.39 -13.11
N TRP A 165 -14.91 14.74 -11.99
CA TRP A 165 -14.58 13.31 -11.95
C TRP A 165 -15.82 12.46 -11.66
N VAL A 166 -15.90 11.31 -12.33
CA VAL A 166 -16.93 10.28 -12.17
C VAL A 166 -16.26 8.91 -12.28
N THR A 167 -16.69 7.93 -11.50
CA THR A 167 -16.31 6.50 -11.64
C THR A 167 -17.55 5.67 -11.99
N TYR A 168 -17.40 4.70 -12.91
CA TYR A 168 -18.44 3.74 -13.28
C TYR A 168 -17.82 2.46 -13.85
N ALA A 169 -18.45 1.31 -13.64
CA ALA A 169 -17.99 0.04 -14.20
C ALA A 169 -18.04 0.04 -15.74
N PHE A 170 -16.93 -0.31 -16.41
CA PHE A 170 -16.82 -0.31 -17.85
C PHE A 170 -15.80 -1.33 -18.37
N THR A 171 -16.03 -1.87 -19.57
CA THR A 171 -15.19 -2.93 -20.14
C THR A 171 -13.83 -2.37 -20.53
N ASN A 172 -12.75 -2.94 -19.99
CA ASN A 172 -11.37 -2.62 -20.35
C ASN A 172 -11.13 -2.94 -21.83
N HIS A 173 -10.67 -1.96 -22.62
CA HIS A 173 -10.35 -2.21 -24.02
C HIS A 173 -9.16 -3.17 -24.17
N ASN A 174 -8.09 -2.94 -23.40
CA ASN A 174 -6.83 -3.67 -23.53
C ASN A 174 -6.94 -5.12 -23.04
N THR A 175 -7.86 -5.42 -22.11
CA THR A 175 -7.98 -6.75 -21.48
C THR A 175 -9.39 -7.36 -21.54
N GLY A 176 -10.34 -6.70 -22.21
CA GLY A 176 -11.67 -7.23 -22.54
C GLY A 176 -12.66 -7.38 -21.38
N SER A 177 -12.28 -7.03 -20.15
CA SER A 177 -12.98 -7.41 -18.92
C SER A 177 -13.56 -6.21 -18.16
N GLN A 178 -14.64 -6.39 -17.38
CA GLN A 178 -15.17 -5.30 -16.56
C GLN A 178 -14.15 -4.84 -15.50
N ALA A 179 -14.15 -3.52 -15.31
CA ALA A 179 -13.26 -2.80 -14.43
C ALA A 179 -13.98 -1.49 -14.04
N ASP A 180 -13.83 -1.03 -12.80
CA ASP A 180 -14.24 0.34 -12.49
C ASP A 180 -13.42 1.30 -13.35
N LYS A 181 -14.07 2.29 -13.95
CA LYS A 181 -13.42 3.23 -14.87
C LYS A 181 -13.56 4.63 -14.33
N ARG A 182 -12.44 5.28 -14.04
CA ARG A 182 -12.40 6.65 -13.50
C ARG A 182 -12.11 7.66 -14.59
N VAL A 183 -13.01 8.63 -14.72
CA VAL A 183 -13.17 9.44 -15.92
C VAL A 183 -13.31 10.92 -15.57
N TRP A 184 -12.55 11.75 -16.29
CA TRP A 184 -12.74 13.20 -16.28
C TRP A 184 -13.75 13.57 -17.37
N LEU A 185 -14.78 14.32 -17.01
CA LEU A 185 -15.80 14.87 -17.90
C LEU A 185 -15.70 16.40 -17.90
N SER A 186 -15.86 17.04 -19.06
CA SER A 186 -15.92 18.50 -19.17
C SER A 186 -17.02 18.92 -20.16
N LEU A 187 -17.88 19.85 -19.75
CA LEU A 187 -18.99 20.35 -20.57
C LEU A 187 -18.52 21.53 -21.42
N HIS A 188 -18.50 21.33 -22.74
CA HIS A 188 -18.08 22.36 -23.69
C HIS A 188 -19.07 22.46 -24.85
N ASP A 189 -19.70 23.63 -24.98
CA ASP A 189 -20.58 24.02 -26.09
C ASP A 189 -21.77 23.08 -26.37
N GLY A 190 -22.27 22.42 -25.32
CA GLY A 190 -23.38 21.46 -25.39
C GLY A 190 -22.97 19.99 -25.55
N TYR A 191 -21.67 19.70 -25.46
CA TYR A 191 -21.12 18.35 -25.49
C TYR A 191 -20.32 18.08 -24.22
N ILE A 192 -20.46 16.87 -23.67
CA ILE A 192 -19.57 16.38 -22.62
C ILE A 192 -18.40 15.69 -23.30
N PHE A 193 -17.19 16.18 -23.09
CA PHE A 193 -15.95 15.53 -23.50
C PHE A 193 -15.44 14.70 -22.32
N GLY A 194 -15.18 13.41 -22.55
CA GLY A 194 -14.71 12.48 -21.53
C GLY A 194 -13.42 11.77 -21.90
N ALA A 195 -12.58 11.48 -20.92
CA ALA A 195 -11.50 10.50 -21.04
C ALA A 195 -11.17 9.93 -19.65
N GLY A 196 -10.71 8.68 -19.60
CA GLY A 196 -10.47 8.00 -18.33
C GLY A 196 -9.77 6.67 -18.48
N TYR A 197 -9.26 6.17 -17.37
CA TYR A 197 -8.49 4.93 -17.21
C TYR A 197 -9.29 3.90 -16.41
N TYR A 198 -8.83 2.65 -16.43
CA TYR A 198 -9.45 1.55 -15.70
C TYR A 198 -8.73 1.28 -14.37
N GLU A 199 -9.51 1.03 -13.34
CA GLU A 199 -9.15 0.55 -12.01
C GLU A 199 -9.32 -1.01 -12.03
N ALA A 200 -8.56 -1.77 -11.25
CA ALA A 200 -7.99 -3.03 -11.78
C ALA A 200 -8.82 -4.35 -11.70
N ARG A 201 -9.02 -4.94 -12.89
CA ARG A 201 -8.88 -6.38 -13.27
C ARG A 201 -9.76 -7.52 -12.71
N GLY A 202 -10.54 -7.36 -11.64
CA GLY A 202 -11.19 -8.49 -10.95
C GLY A 202 -12.02 -9.51 -11.78
N GLU A 203 -12.57 -9.12 -12.94
CA GLU A 203 -13.38 -9.99 -13.82
C GLU A 203 -12.56 -10.77 -14.88
N GLU A 204 -11.32 -10.34 -15.19
CA GLU A 204 -10.46 -10.97 -16.21
C GLU A 204 -10.08 -12.40 -15.79
N ASP A 205 -9.69 -12.55 -14.53
CA ASP A 205 -9.27 -13.81 -13.93
C ASP A 205 -10.43 -14.76 -13.68
N LEU A 206 -11.64 -14.25 -13.36
CA LEU A 206 -12.85 -15.08 -13.35
C LEU A 206 -13.06 -15.71 -14.72
N ASN A 207 -13.07 -14.92 -15.79
CA ASN A 207 -13.24 -15.42 -17.16
C ASN A 207 -12.13 -16.40 -17.59
N ARG A 208 -10.92 -16.29 -17.01
CA ARG A 208 -9.81 -17.23 -17.25
C ARG A 208 -10.00 -18.55 -16.50
N VAL A 209 -10.33 -18.52 -15.20
CA VAL A 209 -10.71 -19.71 -14.41
C VAL A 209 -11.88 -20.46 -15.05
N ASP A 210 -12.91 -19.71 -15.44
CA ASP A 210 -14.09 -20.18 -16.16
C ASP A 210 -13.73 -20.89 -17.49
N SER A 211 -12.64 -20.46 -18.13
CA SER A 211 -12.11 -21.05 -19.36
C SER A 211 -11.22 -22.27 -19.14
N MET A 212 -10.41 -22.29 -18.07
CA MET A 212 -9.62 -23.47 -17.69
C MET A 212 -10.52 -24.64 -17.28
N VAL A 213 -11.56 -24.38 -16.47
CA VAL A 213 -12.58 -25.38 -16.11
C VAL A 213 -13.27 -25.96 -17.36
N ARG A 214 -13.57 -25.12 -18.37
CA ARG A 214 -14.10 -25.58 -19.67
C ARG A 214 -13.12 -26.44 -20.49
N MET A 215 -11.82 -26.22 -20.36
CA MET A 215 -10.81 -27.07 -21.02
C MET A 215 -10.72 -28.43 -20.31
N TYR A 216 -10.74 -28.43 -18.97
CA TYR A 216 -10.79 -29.66 -18.19
C TYR A 216 -12.08 -30.47 -18.42
N ASP A 217 -13.25 -29.83 -18.52
CA ASP A 217 -14.52 -30.49 -18.88
C ASP A 217 -14.51 -31.14 -20.28
N ALA A 218 -13.64 -30.68 -21.18
CA ALA A 218 -13.53 -31.18 -22.55
C ALA A 218 -12.50 -32.32 -22.67
N ASP A 219 -11.29 -32.10 -22.13
CA ASP A 219 -10.10 -32.94 -22.38
C ASP A 219 -9.52 -33.56 -21.08
N GLY A 220 -10.07 -33.24 -19.90
CA GLY A 220 -9.62 -33.74 -18.60
C GLY A 220 -8.22 -33.25 -18.23
N ALA A 221 -7.42 -34.09 -17.57
CA ALA A 221 -6.04 -33.78 -17.21
C ALA A 221 -5.10 -33.53 -18.42
N ASP A 222 -5.47 -33.95 -19.63
CA ASP A 222 -4.72 -33.61 -20.85
C ASP A 222 -4.79 -32.08 -21.14
N SER A 223 -5.74 -31.34 -20.55
CA SER A 223 -5.81 -29.88 -20.61
C SER A 223 -4.69 -29.17 -19.83
N PHE A 224 -4.03 -29.84 -18.89
CA PHE A 224 -2.99 -29.23 -18.06
C PHE A 224 -1.77 -28.80 -18.89
N GLU A 225 -1.34 -29.59 -19.89
CA GLU A 225 -0.29 -29.19 -20.85
C GLU A 225 -0.67 -27.93 -21.68
N VAL A 226 -1.96 -27.61 -21.78
CA VAL A 226 -2.46 -26.40 -22.47
C VAL A 226 -2.46 -25.19 -21.52
N ILE A 227 -2.82 -25.41 -20.25
CA ILE A 227 -2.76 -24.37 -19.20
C ILE A 227 -1.31 -23.95 -18.94
N GLU A 228 -0.37 -24.89 -18.89
CA GLU A 228 1.08 -24.59 -18.77
C GLU A 228 1.64 -23.74 -19.93
N ALA A 229 0.94 -23.67 -21.07
CA ALA A 229 1.36 -22.93 -22.26
C ALA A 229 0.69 -21.55 -22.43
N ASP A 230 -0.14 -21.13 -21.47
CA ASP A 230 -0.88 -19.87 -21.49
C ASP A 230 -0.02 -18.67 -21.01
N SER A 231 -0.35 -17.45 -21.47
CA SER A 231 0.37 -16.22 -21.14
C SER A 231 -0.37 -15.43 -20.05
N GLY A 232 -0.12 -15.78 -18.79
CA GLY A 232 -0.70 -15.15 -17.59
C GLY A 232 -0.12 -15.77 -16.32
N VAL A 233 -0.73 -15.54 -15.15
CA VAL A 233 -0.51 -16.35 -13.94
C VAL A 233 -1.72 -17.27 -13.79
N SER A 234 -1.64 -18.46 -14.38
CA SER A 234 -2.70 -19.48 -14.35
C SER A 234 -2.15 -20.74 -13.70
N PHE A 235 -2.92 -21.37 -12.81
CA PHE A 235 -2.51 -22.58 -12.10
C PHE A 235 -3.68 -23.53 -11.80
N VAL A 236 -3.35 -24.80 -11.53
CA VAL A 236 -4.27 -25.82 -11.04
C VAL A 236 -3.63 -26.55 -9.87
N LEU A 237 -4.37 -26.70 -8.77
CA LEU A 237 -3.98 -27.47 -7.57
C LEU A 237 -4.89 -28.69 -7.41
N ASP A 238 -4.38 -29.78 -6.84
CA ASP A 238 -5.19 -30.87 -6.30
C ASP A 238 -5.92 -30.40 -5.03
N ALA A 239 -7.23 -30.64 -4.90
CA ALA A 239 -8.01 -30.10 -3.79
C ALA A 239 -7.91 -30.89 -2.47
N GLU A 240 -7.31 -32.10 -2.48
CA GLU A 240 -7.03 -32.88 -1.25
C GLU A 240 -5.62 -32.58 -0.71
N THR A 241 -4.65 -32.25 -1.57
CA THR A 241 -3.24 -32.04 -1.17
C THR A 241 -2.73 -30.60 -1.31
N LEU A 242 -3.40 -29.74 -2.09
CA LEU A 242 -2.91 -28.46 -2.64
C LEU A 242 -1.62 -28.56 -3.47
N GLU A 243 -1.16 -29.76 -3.84
CA GLU A 243 -0.04 -29.94 -4.75
C GLU A 243 -0.40 -29.43 -6.16
N ILE A 244 0.56 -28.79 -6.82
CA ILE A 244 0.38 -28.12 -8.11
C ILE A 244 0.40 -29.13 -9.25
N VAL A 245 -0.62 -29.08 -10.10
CA VAL A 245 -0.87 -30.00 -11.20
C VAL A 245 -0.63 -29.36 -12.57
N ALA A 246 -0.72 -28.01 -12.66
CA ALA A 246 -0.37 -27.21 -13.83
C ALA A 246 -0.01 -25.78 -13.41
N HIS A 247 0.94 -25.10 -14.09
CA HIS A 247 1.17 -23.66 -13.95
C HIS A 247 1.88 -23.02 -15.16
N THR A 248 1.59 -21.74 -15.46
CA THR A 248 2.09 -21.02 -16.65
C THR A 248 3.54 -20.52 -16.59
N ASN A 249 4.07 -20.27 -15.38
CA ASN A 249 5.37 -19.61 -15.19
C ASN A 249 6.23 -20.38 -14.19
N THR A 250 7.48 -20.67 -14.57
CA THR A 250 8.46 -21.39 -13.74
C THR A 250 8.98 -20.59 -12.55
N ASP A 251 8.93 -19.27 -12.65
CA ASP A 251 9.62 -18.37 -11.70
C ASP A 251 8.67 -17.94 -10.57
N THR A 252 7.36 -17.98 -10.81
CA THR A 252 6.35 -18.18 -9.76
C THR A 252 6.27 -19.66 -9.40
N THR A 253 7.20 -20.12 -8.56
CA THR A 253 7.21 -21.52 -8.11
C THR A 253 5.88 -21.87 -7.47
N GLY A 254 5.14 -22.83 -8.05
CA GLY A 254 3.82 -23.21 -7.55
C GLY A 254 3.80 -23.63 -6.08
N SER A 255 4.93 -24.11 -5.53
CA SER A 255 5.07 -24.39 -4.10
C SER A 255 4.70 -23.16 -3.26
N ALA A 256 5.07 -21.94 -3.66
CA ALA A 256 4.70 -20.72 -2.94
C ALA A 256 3.20 -20.41 -3.00
N VAL A 257 2.46 -20.88 -4.03
CA VAL A 257 1.00 -20.79 -4.06
C VAL A 257 0.40 -21.81 -3.08
N SER A 258 0.90 -23.04 -3.07
CA SER A 258 0.52 -24.08 -2.08
C SER A 258 0.88 -23.69 -0.65
N ASP A 259 2.05 -23.07 -0.43
CA ASP A 259 2.56 -22.64 0.87
C ASP A 259 1.80 -21.41 1.35
N ALA A 260 1.57 -20.40 0.50
CA ALA A 260 0.85 -19.18 0.90
C ALA A 260 -0.65 -19.45 1.10
N LEU A 261 -1.28 -20.25 0.24
CA LEU A 261 -2.67 -20.67 0.46
C LEU A 261 -2.78 -21.59 1.67
N GLY A 262 -1.90 -22.59 1.83
CA GLY A 262 -1.93 -23.55 2.94
C GLY A 262 -1.49 -23.01 4.31
N THR A 263 -0.85 -21.83 4.35
CA THR A 263 -0.59 -21.07 5.60
C THR A 263 -1.71 -20.08 5.87
N THR A 264 -2.07 -19.22 4.90
CA THR A 264 -3.15 -18.21 5.08
C THR A 264 -4.50 -18.87 5.36
N TRP A 265 -4.77 -20.03 4.73
CA TRP A 265 -5.96 -20.83 4.90
C TRP A 265 -5.53 -22.26 5.26
N HIS A 266 -5.92 -22.77 6.44
CA HIS A 266 -5.61 -24.15 6.80
C HIS A 266 -6.07 -25.15 5.72
N LEU A 267 -5.27 -26.18 5.45
CA LEU A 267 -5.50 -27.18 4.38
C LEU A 267 -6.91 -27.81 4.31
N GLY A 268 -7.67 -27.83 5.43
CA GLY A 268 -9.05 -28.29 5.44
C GLY A 268 -10.11 -27.22 5.11
N SER A 269 -9.83 -25.94 5.33
CA SER A 269 -10.83 -24.88 5.14
C SER A 269 -10.97 -24.42 3.69
N LEU A 270 -9.89 -24.32 2.91
CA LEU A 270 -9.98 -23.77 1.55
C LEU A 270 -10.88 -24.61 0.63
N SER A 271 -10.80 -25.94 0.71
CA SER A 271 -11.68 -26.85 -0.04
C SER A 271 -13.11 -26.86 0.50
N GLU A 272 -13.33 -26.84 1.81
CA GLU A 272 -14.67 -26.72 2.41
C GLU A 272 -15.35 -25.38 2.05
N ILE A 273 -14.60 -24.27 2.04
CA ILE A 273 -15.05 -22.93 1.62
C ILE A 273 -15.43 -22.95 0.13
N LEU A 274 -14.56 -23.48 -0.74
CA LEU A 274 -14.85 -23.56 -2.18
C LEU A 274 -15.99 -24.56 -2.51
N GLU A 275 -16.17 -25.65 -1.77
CA GLU A 275 -17.37 -26.52 -1.90
C GLU A 275 -18.66 -25.78 -1.51
N LYS A 276 -18.59 -24.90 -0.51
CA LYS A 276 -19.72 -24.14 0.02
C LYS A 276 -20.09 -22.91 -0.83
N HIS A 277 -19.11 -22.29 -1.51
CA HIS A 277 -19.26 -20.98 -2.16
C HIS A 277 -18.91 -20.94 -3.67
N GLY A 278 -18.19 -21.93 -4.19
CA GLY A 278 -17.85 -22.07 -5.61
C GLY A 278 -16.63 -21.25 -6.04
N ASP A 279 -16.76 -19.92 -5.98
CA ASP A 279 -15.73 -18.96 -6.37
C ASP A 279 -15.19 -18.20 -5.14
N LEU A 280 -13.89 -17.90 -5.11
CA LEU A 280 -13.23 -17.14 -4.05
C LEU A 280 -12.12 -16.25 -4.60
N LEU A 281 -12.14 -14.96 -4.24
CA LEU A 281 -11.00 -14.06 -4.44
C LEU A 281 -10.02 -14.19 -3.26
N VAL A 282 -8.71 -14.23 -3.55
CA VAL A 282 -7.63 -14.31 -2.54
C VAL A 282 -6.43 -13.44 -2.91
N SER A 283 -5.67 -12.97 -1.91
CA SER A 283 -4.47 -12.13 -2.13
C SER A 283 -3.23 -12.61 -1.35
N TYR A 284 -2.22 -13.16 -2.05
CA TYR A 284 -1.01 -13.78 -1.49
C TYR A 284 0.30 -13.13 -1.98
N PRO A 285 1.47 -13.30 -1.31
CA PRO A 285 2.75 -12.69 -1.71
C PRO A 285 3.28 -13.18 -3.08
N SER A 286 3.90 -12.28 -3.86
CA SER A 286 4.66 -12.66 -5.06
C SER A 286 6.03 -13.23 -4.68
N THR A 287 6.49 -14.26 -5.40
CA THR A 287 7.86 -14.78 -5.27
C THR A 287 8.90 -13.99 -6.07
N ASP A 288 8.45 -13.20 -7.05
CA ASP A 288 9.25 -12.21 -7.78
C ASP A 288 8.52 -10.86 -7.71
N PRO A 289 8.66 -10.12 -6.59
CA PRO A 289 8.00 -8.83 -6.42
C PRO A 289 8.69 -7.75 -7.27
N GLN A 290 8.12 -7.47 -8.44
CA GLN A 290 8.38 -6.21 -9.14
C GLN A 290 7.60 -5.08 -8.45
N PRO A 291 8.09 -3.81 -8.49
CA PRO A 291 7.39 -2.68 -7.87
C PRO A 291 5.97 -2.49 -8.43
N GLY A 292 4.97 -2.45 -7.56
CA GLY A 292 3.55 -2.44 -7.91
C GLY A 292 2.93 -3.84 -8.15
N SER A 293 3.70 -4.91 -7.95
CA SER A 293 3.24 -6.30 -7.97
C SER A 293 3.89 -7.12 -6.85
N GLU A 294 3.95 -6.55 -5.64
CA GLU A 294 4.47 -7.21 -4.44
C GLU A 294 3.64 -8.45 -4.04
N TYR A 295 2.37 -8.44 -4.43
CA TYR A 295 1.40 -9.51 -4.17
C TYR A 295 0.74 -9.98 -5.47
N ILE A 296 0.16 -11.17 -5.45
CA ILE A 296 -0.71 -11.70 -6.49
C ILE A 296 -2.12 -11.80 -5.91
N ARG A 297 -3.08 -11.12 -6.55
CA ARG A 297 -4.51 -11.32 -6.33
C ARG A 297 -4.99 -12.37 -7.34
N ALA A 298 -5.66 -13.41 -6.87
CA ALA A 298 -6.15 -14.50 -7.70
C ALA A 298 -7.64 -14.80 -7.45
N GLN A 299 -8.34 -15.17 -8.51
CA GLN A 299 -9.65 -15.82 -8.45
C GLN A 299 -9.45 -17.33 -8.42
N LEU A 300 -10.15 -18.03 -7.53
CA LEU A 300 -10.12 -19.48 -7.36
C LEU A 300 -11.51 -20.08 -7.62
N ARG A 301 -11.55 -21.29 -8.19
CA ARG A 301 -12.75 -22.16 -8.24
C ARG A 301 -12.39 -23.62 -7.99
N LEU A 302 -13.17 -24.32 -7.17
CA LEU A 302 -13.10 -25.78 -7.05
C LEU A 302 -13.96 -26.47 -8.12
N HIS A 303 -13.39 -27.43 -8.85
CA HIS A 303 -14.10 -28.24 -9.84
C HIS A 303 -13.48 -29.65 -9.96
N ASP A 304 -14.30 -30.70 -9.90
CA ASP A 304 -13.92 -32.12 -10.04
C ASP A 304 -12.70 -32.59 -9.19
N GLY A 305 -12.49 -31.98 -8.02
CA GLY A 305 -11.35 -32.29 -7.14
C GLY A 305 -10.08 -31.47 -7.41
N TYR A 306 -10.16 -30.43 -8.24
CA TYR A 306 -9.05 -29.51 -8.52
C TYR A 306 -9.45 -28.04 -8.25
N VAL A 307 -8.53 -27.25 -7.70
CA VAL A 307 -8.69 -25.79 -7.57
C VAL A 307 -8.02 -25.12 -8.76
N PHE A 308 -8.82 -24.47 -9.60
CA PHE A 308 -8.38 -23.68 -10.74
C PHE A 308 -8.18 -22.23 -10.32
N GLY A 309 -7.00 -21.65 -10.57
CA GLY A 309 -6.66 -20.30 -10.15
C GLY A 309 -6.08 -19.45 -11.28
N SER A 310 -6.53 -18.21 -11.40
CA SER A 310 -5.93 -17.18 -12.26
C SER A 310 -5.68 -15.92 -11.45
N GLY A 311 -4.57 -15.24 -11.67
CA GLY A 311 -4.28 -14.00 -10.95
C GLY A 311 -3.38 -13.01 -11.68
N TYR A 312 -3.19 -11.87 -11.00
CA TYR A 312 -2.38 -10.75 -11.45
C TYR A 312 -1.61 -10.12 -10.30
N GLY A 313 -0.48 -9.52 -10.64
CA GLY A 313 0.27 -8.67 -9.72
C GLY A 313 -0.57 -7.47 -9.26
N VAL A 314 -0.62 -7.26 -7.95
CA VAL A 314 -1.24 -6.10 -7.30
C VAL A 314 -0.27 -5.46 -6.33
N SER A 315 -0.41 -4.15 -6.14
CA SER A 315 0.37 -3.41 -5.14
C SER A 315 -0.06 -3.79 -3.72
N ALA A 316 0.82 -3.50 -2.76
CA ALA A 316 0.51 -3.36 -1.33
C ALA A 316 -0.89 -2.76 -1.07
N GLU A 317 -1.12 -1.51 -1.52
CA GLU A 317 -2.39 -0.79 -1.34
C GLU A 317 -3.59 -1.58 -1.89
N ALA A 318 -3.47 -2.11 -3.11
CA ALA A 318 -4.54 -2.86 -3.76
C ALA A 318 -4.81 -4.22 -3.07
N ARG A 319 -3.80 -4.86 -2.47
CA ARG A 319 -4.00 -6.02 -1.59
C ARG A 319 -4.76 -5.63 -0.32
N ILE A 320 -4.42 -4.52 0.35
CA ILE A 320 -5.11 -4.09 1.57
C ILE A 320 -6.61 -3.87 1.28
N GLN A 321 -6.94 -3.16 0.19
CA GLN A 321 -8.32 -3.00 -0.26
C GLN A 321 -8.98 -4.35 -0.61
N SER A 322 -8.22 -5.28 -1.22
CA SER A 322 -8.67 -6.65 -1.49
C SER A 322 -9.08 -7.36 -0.20
N LEU A 323 -8.20 -7.39 0.79
CA LEU A 323 -8.38 -8.16 2.02
C LEU A 323 -9.59 -7.68 2.84
N ALA A 324 -9.89 -6.39 2.85
CA ALA A 324 -11.11 -5.87 3.45
C ALA A 324 -12.37 -6.34 2.67
N GLY A 325 -12.33 -6.27 1.33
CA GLY A 325 -13.41 -6.75 0.46
C GLY A 325 -13.58 -8.28 0.47
N GLU A 326 -12.50 -9.04 0.67
CA GLU A 326 -12.50 -10.50 0.85
C GLU A 326 -13.15 -10.87 2.20
N ALA A 327 -12.89 -10.10 3.27
CA ALA A 327 -13.56 -10.26 4.56
C ALA A 327 -15.06 -9.90 4.51
N VAL A 328 -15.44 -8.85 3.78
CA VAL A 328 -16.84 -8.49 3.52
C VAL A 328 -17.56 -9.58 2.72
N GLN A 329 -16.96 -10.09 1.64
CA GLN A 329 -17.51 -11.22 0.87
C GLN A 329 -17.70 -12.45 1.75
N LEU A 330 -16.74 -12.78 2.61
CA LEU A 330 -16.85 -13.91 3.53
C LEU A 330 -18.00 -13.71 4.55
N TYR A 331 -18.24 -12.48 5.02
CA TYR A 331 -19.40 -12.16 5.83
C TYR A 331 -20.74 -12.28 5.07
N ASP A 332 -20.83 -11.80 3.83
CA ASP A 332 -22.03 -12.01 2.99
C ASP A 332 -22.34 -13.50 2.73
N LEU A 333 -21.31 -14.35 2.82
CA LEU A 333 -21.38 -15.79 2.55
C LEU A 333 -21.63 -16.65 3.81
N GLU A 334 -21.17 -16.25 5.00
CA GLU A 334 -21.30 -17.02 6.25
C GLU A 334 -22.06 -16.29 7.39
N GLY A 335 -22.29 -14.97 7.29
CA GLY A 335 -22.75 -14.13 8.39
C GLY A 335 -21.75 -14.11 9.54
N ASP A 336 -22.24 -14.04 10.79
CA ASP A 336 -21.43 -14.03 12.01
C ASP A 336 -20.46 -15.23 12.15
N GLU A 337 -20.68 -16.33 11.43
CA GLU A 337 -19.73 -17.47 11.40
C GLU A 337 -18.37 -17.04 10.78
N ALA A 338 -18.38 -16.12 9.80
CA ALA A 338 -17.20 -15.57 9.13
C ALA A 338 -16.18 -14.97 10.11
N PHE A 339 -16.62 -14.43 11.25
CA PHE A 339 -15.72 -13.84 12.23
C PHE A 339 -14.73 -14.87 12.82
N ASN A 340 -15.12 -16.14 12.89
CA ASN A 340 -14.22 -17.23 13.26
C ASN A 340 -13.24 -17.54 12.12
N THR A 341 -13.74 -17.59 10.88
CA THR A 341 -12.95 -17.88 9.67
C THR A 341 -11.88 -16.81 9.44
N ILE A 342 -12.23 -15.52 9.54
CA ILE A 342 -11.30 -14.36 9.51
C ILE A 342 -10.26 -14.47 10.63
N THR A 343 -10.71 -14.76 11.85
CA THR A 343 -9.82 -14.86 13.02
C THR A 343 -8.77 -15.99 12.88
N LEU A 344 -9.06 -17.02 12.09
CA LEU A 344 -8.18 -18.15 11.83
C LEU A 344 -7.25 -17.96 10.61
N MET A 345 -7.33 -16.84 9.87
CA MET A 345 -6.40 -16.57 8.77
C MET A 345 -5.01 -16.17 9.32
N GLU A 346 -3.95 -16.75 8.76
CA GLU A 346 -2.56 -16.39 9.08
C GLU A 346 -1.96 -15.47 7.98
N GLY A 347 -0.86 -14.75 8.26
CA GLY A 347 -0.17 -13.91 7.25
C GLY A 347 -0.92 -12.65 6.77
N VAL A 348 -2.10 -12.37 7.35
CA VAL A 348 -3.00 -11.25 7.04
C VAL A 348 -3.32 -10.51 8.35
N ARG A 349 -3.59 -9.20 8.30
CA ARG A 349 -4.24 -8.45 9.39
C ARG A 349 -5.53 -7.80 8.91
N GLN A 350 -6.60 -8.58 8.93
CA GLN A 350 -8.00 -8.17 8.91
C GLN A 350 -8.47 -8.02 10.36
N ILE A 351 -9.31 -7.01 10.62
CA ILE A 351 -10.05 -6.83 11.86
C ILE A 351 -11.50 -6.57 11.49
N VAL A 352 -12.43 -7.15 12.25
CA VAL A 352 -13.84 -6.72 12.22
C VAL A 352 -14.18 -6.10 13.57
N LEU A 353 -14.72 -4.89 13.55
CA LEU A 353 -15.15 -4.16 14.75
C LEU A 353 -16.67 -3.96 14.75
N ASP A 354 -17.27 -4.08 15.92
CA ASP A 354 -18.59 -3.54 16.23
C ASP A 354 -18.43 -2.03 16.56
N PRO A 355 -18.95 -1.09 15.75
CA PRO A 355 -18.83 0.34 16.03
C PRO A 355 -19.82 0.87 17.09
N ASP A 356 -20.82 0.08 17.50
CA ASP A 356 -21.80 0.47 18.52
C ASP A 356 -21.19 0.43 19.94
N ASP A 357 -20.17 -0.41 20.16
CA ASP A 357 -19.39 -0.43 21.41
C ASP A 357 -17.85 -0.49 21.28
N ASN A 358 -17.31 -0.54 20.06
CA ASN A 358 -15.87 -0.68 19.73
C ASN A 358 -15.24 -2.03 20.17
N THR A 359 -16.00 -3.14 20.14
CA THR A 359 -15.47 -4.49 20.37
C THR A 359 -14.92 -5.14 19.09
N ILE A 360 -13.75 -5.76 19.20
CA ILE A 360 -13.18 -6.63 18.15
C ILE A 360 -14.01 -7.92 18.04
N LEU A 361 -14.67 -8.12 16.90
CA LEU A 361 -15.42 -9.33 16.57
C LEU A 361 -14.55 -10.39 15.89
N ALA A 362 -13.56 -9.97 15.10
CA ALA A 362 -12.57 -10.84 14.48
C ALA A 362 -11.20 -10.15 14.40
N PHE A 363 -10.11 -10.92 14.50
CA PHE A 363 -8.76 -10.42 14.23
C PHE A 363 -7.86 -11.55 13.70
N SER A 364 -7.55 -11.52 12.39
CA SER A 364 -6.68 -12.52 11.77
C SER A 364 -5.26 -12.44 12.36
N GLY A 365 -4.68 -13.59 12.72
CA GLY A 365 -3.39 -13.68 13.40
C GLY A 365 -3.37 -13.29 14.88
N TRP A 366 -4.40 -12.63 15.43
CA TRP A 366 -4.50 -12.28 16.86
C TRP A 366 -5.86 -12.69 17.50
N PRO A 367 -6.22 -13.99 17.51
CA PRO A 367 -7.45 -14.49 18.11
C PRO A 367 -7.63 -14.10 19.59
N ASN A 368 -6.55 -13.80 20.31
CA ASN A 368 -6.60 -13.36 21.71
C ASN A 368 -7.04 -11.89 21.90
N LEU A 369 -7.34 -11.15 20.84
CA LEU A 369 -7.94 -9.81 20.91
C LEU A 369 -9.44 -9.81 20.60
N VAL A 370 -10.01 -10.93 20.14
CA VAL A 370 -11.46 -11.05 19.91
C VAL A 370 -12.21 -10.95 21.25
N GLY A 371 -13.25 -10.13 21.29
CA GLY A 371 -13.97 -9.76 22.50
C GLY A 371 -13.29 -8.65 23.33
N LEU A 372 -12.18 -8.07 22.87
CA LEU A 372 -11.63 -6.86 23.46
C LEU A 372 -12.42 -5.64 23.01
N ASN A 373 -12.97 -4.92 23.98
CA ASN A 373 -13.51 -3.59 23.80
C ASN A 373 -12.36 -2.56 23.79
N LEU A 374 -12.24 -1.79 22.71
CA LEU A 374 -11.15 -0.84 22.49
C LEU A 374 -11.36 0.53 23.16
N GLY A 375 -12.53 0.75 23.77
CA GLY A 375 -12.92 2.02 24.37
C GLY A 375 -13.40 3.06 23.37
N THR A 376 -13.69 4.26 23.86
CA THR A 376 -14.23 5.40 23.08
C THR A 376 -13.20 6.13 22.22
N ASP A 377 -11.96 5.63 22.19
CA ASP A 377 -10.78 6.41 21.81
C ASP A 377 -10.00 5.76 20.64
N PHE A 378 -10.52 4.66 20.04
CA PHE A 378 -9.86 3.94 18.95
C PHE A 378 -10.00 4.65 17.60
N PHE A 379 -11.22 5.08 17.29
CA PHE A 379 -11.42 6.30 16.53
C PHE A 379 -11.58 7.41 17.56
N ASP A 380 -10.90 8.53 17.37
CA ASP A 380 -10.89 9.66 18.29
C ASP A 380 -12.25 10.42 18.22
N GLN A 381 -12.30 11.72 18.57
CA GLN A 381 -13.52 12.56 18.47
C GLN A 381 -14.14 12.71 17.05
N GLU A 382 -13.68 11.93 16.08
CA GLU A 382 -14.16 11.88 14.69
C GLU A 382 -14.86 10.55 14.34
N GLN A 383 -15.13 9.64 15.29
CA GLN A 383 -15.83 8.36 15.00
C GLN A 383 -17.16 8.54 14.25
N GLU A 384 -18.01 9.51 14.67
CA GLU A 384 -19.26 9.84 13.98
C GLU A 384 -19.01 10.32 12.54
N ALA A 385 -17.92 11.05 12.28
CA ALA A 385 -17.55 11.56 10.96
C ALA A 385 -16.90 10.49 10.05
N VAL A 386 -16.18 9.53 10.63
CA VAL A 386 -15.69 8.33 9.92
C VAL A 386 -16.87 7.47 9.46
N LEU A 387 -17.87 7.28 10.32
CA LEU A 387 -19.11 6.56 9.96
C LEU A 387 -19.92 7.34 8.92
N GLU A 388 -20.15 8.64 9.09
CA GLU A 388 -20.81 9.51 8.08
C GLU A 388 -20.09 9.46 6.72
N THR A 389 -18.76 9.41 6.71
CA THR A 389 -17.96 9.27 5.47
C THR A 389 -18.10 7.87 4.85
N LEU A 390 -18.31 6.83 5.66
CA LEU A 390 -18.46 5.45 5.20
C LEU A 390 -19.89 5.06 4.81
N GLU A 391 -20.93 5.79 5.27
CA GLU A 391 -22.30 5.61 4.77
C GLU A 391 -22.43 5.98 3.28
N ASP A 392 -21.66 6.95 2.82
CA ASP A 392 -21.66 7.47 1.43
C ASP A 392 -20.44 6.99 0.58
N SER A 393 -19.61 6.03 1.06
CA SER A 393 -18.38 5.60 0.38
C SER A 393 -18.16 4.07 0.37
N PRO A 394 -17.64 3.46 -0.72
CA PRO A 394 -17.25 2.03 -0.73
C PRO A 394 -16.07 1.68 0.19
N GLY A 395 -15.50 2.67 0.89
CA GLY A 395 -14.53 2.50 1.96
C GLY A 395 -13.70 3.77 2.20
N LEU A 396 -12.78 3.70 3.16
CA LEU A 396 -11.93 4.82 3.58
C LEU A 396 -10.50 4.35 3.86
N TRP A 397 -9.52 5.08 3.35
CA TRP A 397 -8.13 4.96 3.79
C TRP A 397 -7.94 5.67 5.13
N THR A 398 -7.54 4.94 6.16
CA THR A 398 -7.19 5.47 7.48
C THR A 398 -5.72 5.22 7.78
N ASP A 399 -4.99 6.30 8.01
CA ASP A 399 -3.55 6.32 8.31
C ASP A 399 -3.38 6.16 9.83
N SER A 400 -3.40 4.91 10.33
CA SER A 400 -3.31 4.64 11.77
C SER A 400 -1.85 4.50 12.23
N ILE A 401 -1.57 5.03 13.42
CA ILE A 401 -0.29 4.89 14.11
C ILE A 401 -0.56 4.11 15.38
N PHE A 402 -0.09 2.86 15.46
CA PHE A 402 -0.25 2.03 16.65
C PHE A 402 1.06 1.44 17.14
N VAL A 403 1.14 1.22 18.46
CA VAL A 403 2.25 0.48 19.07
C VAL A 403 2.08 -0.99 18.71
N ASN A 404 2.92 -1.51 17.82
CA ASN A 404 2.76 -2.86 17.28
C ASN A 404 3.00 -3.93 18.37
N PRO A 405 1.97 -4.69 18.81
CA PRO A 405 2.05 -5.57 19.97
C PRO A 405 2.91 -6.83 19.75
N LEU A 406 3.39 -7.08 18.53
CA LEU A 406 4.35 -8.17 18.27
C LEU A 406 5.82 -7.71 18.25
N THR A 407 6.11 -6.45 17.93
CA THR A 407 7.49 -5.93 18.02
C THR A 407 7.74 -5.39 19.42
N PRO A 408 8.83 -5.73 20.12
CA PRO A 408 8.89 -5.65 21.59
C PRO A 408 9.09 -4.24 22.21
N THR A 409 8.48 -3.20 21.64
CA THR A 409 8.97 -1.81 21.69
C THR A 409 7.82 -0.81 21.53
N THR A 410 8.02 0.47 21.87
CA THR A 410 7.11 1.55 21.45
C THR A 410 7.33 2.00 20.00
N GLN A 411 7.42 1.03 19.08
CA GLN A 411 7.28 1.29 17.65
C GLN A 411 5.82 1.59 17.35
N GLU A 412 5.53 2.89 17.30
CA GLU A 412 4.61 3.45 16.31
C GLU A 412 4.92 2.82 14.94
N VAL A 413 4.20 1.77 14.58
CA VAL A 413 4.15 1.33 13.19
C VAL A 413 3.03 2.12 12.53
N ARG A 414 3.35 2.72 11.39
CA ARG A 414 2.35 3.24 10.47
C ARG A 414 1.70 2.07 9.76
N SER A 415 0.38 2.01 9.83
CA SER A 415 -0.43 1.14 8.99
C SER A 415 -1.41 1.97 8.19
N SER A 416 -1.23 1.96 6.87
CA SER A 416 -2.30 2.33 5.96
C SER A 416 -3.34 1.22 6.01
N SER A 417 -4.55 1.55 6.47
CA SER A 417 -5.65 0.59 6.58
C SER A 417 -6.80 1.00 5.66
N TRP A 418 -7.43 0.05 4.97
CA TRP A 418 -8.67 0.29 4.24
C TRP A 418 -9.83 -0.25 5.05
N VAL A 419 -10.78 0.64 5.38
CA VAL A 419 -11.96 0.36 6.20
C VAL A 419 -13.21 0.39 5.33
N ILE A 420 -14.10 -0.59 5.50
CA ILE A 420 -15.40 -0.69 4.84
C ILE A 420 -16.47 -0.82 5.94
N LEU A 421 -17.54 -0.04 5.88
CA LEU A 421 -18.73 -0.23 6.71
C LEU A 421 -19.71 -1.15 5.97
N HIS A 422 -20.03 -2.31 6.55
CA HIS A 422 -20.90 -3.31 5.92
C HIS A 422 -21.78 -4.02 6.96
N ASP A 423 -23.09 -4.07 6.70
CA ASP A 423 -24.16 -4.53 7.62
C ASP A 423 -24.05 -4.00 9.08
N GLY A 424 -23.47 -2.81 9.24
CA GLY A 424 -23.24 -2.17 10.54
C GLY A 424 -21.88 -2.47 11.20
N TYR A 425 -21.05 -3.34 10.62
CA TYR A 425 -19.71 -3.64 11.12
C TYR A 425 -18.60 -2.95 10.32
N LEU A 426 -17.48 -2.65 10.95
CA LEU A 426 -16.29 -2.09 10.29
C LEU A 426 -15.32 -3.23 9.94
N PHE A 427 -15.24 -3.56 8.66
CA PHE A 427 -14.25 -4.47 8.10
C PHE A 427 -13.01 -3.67 7.71
N THR A 428 -11.91 -3.86 8.42
CA THR A 428 -10.64 -3.20 8.10
C THR A 428 -9.58 -4.24 7.77
N ALA A 429 -8.76 -3.94 6.76
CA ALA A 429 -7.50 -4.63 6.55
C ALA A 429 -6.36 -3.60 6.62
N ALA A 430 -5.20 -4.04 7.10
CA ALA A 430 -4.03 -3.21 7.30
C ALA A 430 -2.75 -3.91 6.84
N GLU A 431 -1.86 -3.16 6.20
CA GLU A 431 -0.45 -3.55 6.08
C GLU A 431 0.35 -2.88 7.19
N ILE A 432 1.34 -3.62 7.71
CA ILE A 432 2.18 -3.22 8.83
C ILE A 432 3.61 -3.29 8.32
N TYR A 433 4.05 -2.18 7.75
CA TYR A 433 5.44 -2.00 7.31
C TYR A 433 6.38 -2.28 8.48
N SER A 434 7.43 -3.06 8.25
CA SER A 434 8.44 -3.22 9.28
C SER A 434 9.08 -1.86 9.58
N PRO A 435 9.52 -1.62 10.83
CA PRO A 435 10.30 -0.43 11.16
C PRO A 435 11.58 -0.30 10.32
N GLU A 436 12.07 -1.40 9.73
CA GLU A 436 13.19 -1.40 8.80
C GLU A 436 12.81 -0.81 7.44
N GLU A 437 11.72 -1.27 6.82
CA GLU A 437 11.21 -0.74 5.55
C GLU A 437 10.88 0.76 5.67
N VAL A 438 10.14 1.17 6.71
CA VAL A 438 9.82 2.60 6.94
C VAL A 438 11.08 3.45 7.13
N ALA A 439 12.14 2.90 7.74
CA ALA A 439 13.40 3.60 7.89
C ALA A 439 14.21 3.69 6.57
N VAL A 440 14.09 2.70 5.68
CA VAL A 440 14.64 2.77 4.31
C VAL A 440 13.88 3.81 3.49
N GLU A 441 12.54 3.75 3.46
CA GLU A 441 11.69 4.71 2.74
C GLU A 441 11.93 6.16 3.18
N VAL A 442 12.02 6.42 4.48
CA VAL A 442 12.27 7.76 5.02
C VAL A 442 13.66 8.28 4.63
N VAL A 443 14.65 7.40 4.45
CA VAL A 443 15.98 7.77 3.91
C VAL A 443 15.89 8.06 2.41
N ASP A 444 15.26 7.20 1.62
CA ASP A 444 15.17 7.38 0.17
C ASP A 444 14.31 8.61 -0.21
N ALA A 445 13.23 8.88 0.52
CA ALA A 445 12.45 10.11 0.39
C ALA A 445 13.26 11.36 0.78
N ALA A 446 14.14 11.29 1.78
CA ALA A 446 15.04 12.39 2.13
C ALA A 446 16.14 12.61 1.09
N ILE A 447 16.65 11.54 0.47
CA ILE A 447 17.59 11.59 -0.65
C ILE A 447 16.90 12.18 -1.89
N GLU A 448 15.66 11.81 -2.21
CA GLU A 448 14.94 12.35 -3.37
C GLU A 448 14.55 13.83 -3.17
N LEU A 449 14.21 14.22 -1.95
CA LEU A 449 14.03 15.63 -1.59
C LEU A 449 15.33 16.44 -1.79
N TYR A 450 16.49 15.85 -1.46
CA TYR A 450 17.80 16.44 -1.74
C TYR A 450 18.14 16.46 -3.23
N ARG A 451 17.83 15.42 -4.02
CA ARG A 451 17.99 15.44 -5.48
C ARG A 451 17.17 16.56 -6.13
N THR A 452 15.97 16.82 -5.59
CA THR A 452 15.04 17.83 -6.12
C THR A 452 15.39 19.27 -5.69
N HIS A 453 16.06 19.46 -4.55
CA HIS A 453 16.26 20.79 -3.95
C HIS A 453 17.71 21.15 -3.55
N GLY A 454 18.65 20.20 -3.57
CA GLY A 454 19.99 20.36 -3.01
C GLY A 454 19.97 20.65 -1.50
N GLU A 455 20.88 21.50 -1.04
CA GLU A 455 21.01 21.87 0.38
C GLU A 455 19.74 22.53 0.97
N ASP A 456 18.86 23.14 0.15
CA ASP A 456 17.54 23.63 0.56
C ASP A 456 16.62 22.51 1.11
N ALA A 457 16.96 21.24 0.87
CA ALA A 457 16.29 20.09 1.49
C ALA A 457 16.60 19.95 2.99
N PHE A 458 17.73 20.45 3.48
CA PHE A 458 18.12 20.30 4.89
C PHE A 458 17.23 21.11 5.83
N ASP A 459 16.84 22.33 5.42
CA ASP A 459 15.81 23.11 6.10
C ASP A 459 14.48 22.33 6.12
N ARG A 460 14.05 21.78 4.97
CA ARG A 460 12.78 21.04 4.83
C ARG A 460 12.72 19.76 5.67
N ILE A 461 13.83 19.02 5.76
CA ILE A 461 14.00 17.84 6.62
C ILE A 461 13.89 18.25 8.09
N THR A 462 14.51 19.37 8.46
CA THR A 462 14.55 19.88 9.84
C THR A 462 13.23 20.54 10.27
N TRP A 463 12.37 20.95 9.34
CA TRP A 463 11.11 21.66 9.60
C TRP A 463 9.87 20.74 9.65
N GLN A 464 10.04 19.42 9.82
CA GLN A 464 8.93 18.45 9.79
C GLN A 464 8.08 18.41 11.08
N SER A 465 7.23 19.44 11.24
CA SER A 465 6.09 19.52 12.17
C SER A 465 6.39 19.62 13.68
N ASP A 466 5.44 20.17 14.43
CA ASP A 466 5.47 20.28 15.90
C ASP A 466 5.21 18.93 16.63
N VAL A 467 5.24 17.80 15.92
CA VAL A 467 4.97 16.45 16.45
C VAL A 467 6.20 15.57 16.24
N PRO A 468 6.89 15.11 17.30
CA PRO A 468 8.08 14.27 17.15
C PRO A 468 7.69 12.88 16.66
N ARG A 469 7.89 12.62 15.36
CA ARG A 469 7.80 11.27 14.78
C ARG A 469 8.86 10.36 15.43
N ILE A 470 8.54 9.08 15.66
CA ILE A 470 9.50 8.12 16.21
C ILE A 470 10.57 7.73 15.18
N ILE A 471 10.16 7.47 13.93
CA ILE A 471 11.07 7.35 12.77
C ILE A 471 11.10 8.70 12.04
N TYR A 472 12.31 9.27 11.90
CA TYR A 472 12.52 10.59 11.31
C TYR A 472 13.84 10.63 10.53
N PRO A 473 13.91 11.42 9.44
CA PRO A 473 15.14 11.64 8.69
C PRO A 473 16.09 12.58 9.43
N PHE A 474 17.38 12.27 9.38
CA PHE A 474 18.47 13.17 9.73
C PHE A 474 19.63 12.98 8.76
N VAL A 475 20.49 13.99 8.63
CA VAL A 475 21.57 14.01 7.65
C VAL A 475 22.86 14.52 8.30
N VAL A 476 23.98 13.85 8.03
CA VAL A 476 25.32 14.30 8.40
C VAL A 476 26.18 14.52 7.14
N ASP A 477 27.12 15.47 7.20
CA ASP A 477 28.20 15.54 6.20
C ASP A 477 29.14 14.32 6.37
N ALA A 478 29.41 13.56 5.30
CA ALA A 478 30.10 12.27 5.41
C ALA A 478 31.61 12.39 5.73
N GLN A 479 32.19 13.59 5.60
CA GLN A 479 33.60 13.84 5.88
C GLN A 479 33.84 14.19 7.35
N SER A 480 33.07 15.14 7.88
CA SER A 480 33.16 15.72 9.21
C SER A 480 32.26 15.03 10.25
N TRP A 481 31.19 14.37 9.81
CA TRP A 481 30.11 13.84 10.66
C TRP A 481 29.43 14.92 11.51
N GLU A 482 29.36 16.15 10.98
CA GLU A 482 28.54 17.24 11.50
C GLU A 482 27.08 17.09 11.02
N LEU A 483 26.13 17.28 11.93
CA LEU A 483 24.70 17.11 11.66
C LEU A 483 24.16 18.33 10.91
N VAL A 484 23.78 18.16 9.64
CA VAL A 484 23.29 19.24 8.76
C VAL A 484 21.76 19.33 8.71
N ALA A 485 21.04 18.25 9.04
CA ALA A 485 19.59 18.25 9.19
C ALA A 485 19.12 17.20 10.21
N HIS A 486 18.03 17.44 10.94
CA HIS A 486 17.48 16.45 11.89
C HIS A 486 16.00 16.71 12.24
N GLY A 487 15.08 15.92 11.66
CA GLY A 487 13.64 16.19 11.67
C GLY A 487 12.94 16.16 13.02
N ALA A 488 13.52 15.56 14.07
CA ALA A 488 12.90 15.49 15.41
C ALA A 488 13.60 16.32 16.50
N LEU A 489 14.76 16.93 16.21
CA LEU A 489 15.60 17.69 17.18
C LEU A 489 16.42 18.78 16.45
N PRO A 490 15.77 19.85 15.93
CA PRO A 490 16.42 20.90 15.16
C PRO A 490 17.59 21.59 15.89
N GLU A 491 17.56 21.63 17.22
CA GLU A 491 18.59 22.26 18.05
C GLU A 491 19.94 21.52 18.07
N ARG A 492 20.03 20.35 17.43
CA ARG A 492 21.26 19.58 17.23
C ARG A 492 21.98 19.88 15.91
N VAL A 493 21.37 20.61 14.98
CA VAL A 493 22.02 20.97 13.70
C VAL A 493 23.23 21.87 13.97
N GLY A 494 24.35 21.61 13.29
CA GLY A 494 25.65 22.24 13.54
C GLY A 494 26.43 21.66 14.74
N VAL A 495 25.98 20.53 15.31
CA VAL A 495 26.75 19.77 16.31
C VAL A 495 27.59 18.73 15.59
N CYS A 496 28.93 18.87 15.66
CA CYS A 496 29.85 17.84 15.18
C CYS A 496 29.65 16.52 15.91
N CYS A 497 30.01 15.44 15.22
CA CYS A 497 30.51 14.24 15.87
C CYS A 497 29.38 13.57 16.69
N SER A 498 28.20 13.47 16.07
CA SER A 498 26.91 13.09 16.70
C SER A 498 27.08 12.05 17.81
N ALA A 499 27.07 12.53 19.05
CA ALA A 499 27.60 11.78 20.20
C ALA A 499 27.01 10.36 20.39
N PRO A 500 25.74 10.09 20.01
CA PRO A 500 25.19 8.73 19.98
C PRO A 500 25.76 7.80 18.89
N ILE A 501 26.02 8.27 17.67
CA ILE A 501 26.65 7.43 16.63
C ILE A 501 28.11 7.15 17.05
N ALA A 502 28.78 8.15 17.61
CA ALA A 502 30.07 8.00 18.29
C ALA A 502 30.01 7.25 19.64
N ALA A 503 28.82 6.81 20.07
CA ALA A 503 28.62 5.89 21.20
C ALA A 503 28.24 4.47 20.75
N SER A 504 28.02 4.23 19.45
CA SER A 504 28.44 2.94 18.89
C SER A 504 29.95 2.83 19.07
N ASN A 505 30.46 1.64 19.40
CA ASN A 505 31.88 1.47 19.74
C ASN A 505 32.82 1.56 18.51
N ASP A 506 32.29 1.76 17.30
CA ASP A 506 33.06 1.68 16.05
C ASP A 506 32.54 2.60 14.93
N LEU A 507 32.55 3.92 15.18
CA LEU A 507 32.26 4.94 14.17
C LEU A 507 33.18 4.80 12.94
N ASP A 508 34.43 4.37 13.12
CA ASP A 508 35.38 4.20 12.01
C ASP A 508 35.03 2.97 11.15
N ALA A 509 34.55 1.86 11.72
CA ALA A 509 33.99 0.76 10.94
C ALA A 509 32.67 1.14 10.26
N ALA A 510 31.80 1.95 10.88
CA ALA A 510 30.59 2.45 10.23
C ALA A 510 30.93 3.32 8.99
N ARG A 511 32.00 4.12 9.07
CA ARG A 511 32.55 4.85 7.91
C ARG A 511 33.10 3.91 6.84
N GLN A 512 33.92 2.93 7.21
CA GLN A 512 34.48 1.96 6.26
C GLN A 512 33.37 1.16 5.56
N ALA A 513 32.34 0.72 6.31
CA ALA A 513 31.23 -0.02 5.75
C ALA A 513 30.39 0.82 4.77
N LEU A 514 30.25 2.13 4.99
CA LEU A 514 29.65 3.07 4.02
C LEU A 514 30.56 3.36 2.80
N GLU A 515 31.88 3.27 2.93
CA GLU A 515 32.81 3.34 1.78
C GLU A 515 32.76 2.05 0.93
N GLU A 516 32.44 0.90 1.53
CA GLU A 516 32.33 -0.41 0.86
C GLU A 516 30.93 -0.72 0.32
N ASN A 517 29.87 -0.19 0.94
CA ASN A 517 28.47 -0.39 0.56
C ASN A 517 27.68 0.92 0.79
N PRO A 518 27.00 1.50 -0.22
CA PRO A 518 26.32 2.79 -0.07
C PRO A 518 25.18 2.80 0.96
N GLY A 519 24.68 1.66 1.44
CA GLY A 519 23.68 1.57 2.52
C GLY A 519 24.02 0.51 3.58
N ILE A 520 23.92 0.86 4.87
CA ILE A 520 24.18 -0.04 6.02
C ILE A 520 23.18 0.14 7.18
N TRP A 521 23.02 -0.91 7.98
CA TRP A 521 22.38 -0.84 9.30
C TRP A 521 23.40 -0.57 10.42
N LEU A 522 23.01 0.22 11.41
CA LEU A 522 23.78 0.51 12.62
C LEU A 522 22.88 0.51 13.87
N GLU A 523 23.43 0.02 14.99
CA GLU A 523 22.77 0.00 16.30
C GLU A 523 23.55 0.82 17.33
N TYR A 524 22.86 1.67 18.08
CA TYR A 524 23.44 2.52 19.13
C TYR A 524 22.36 3.05 20.10
N THR A 525 22.75 3.62 21.25
CA THR A 525 21.80 4.22 22.19
C THR A 525 21.60 5.72 21.90
N PHE A 526 20.36 6.18 21.69
CA PHE A 526 20.02 7.58 21.39
C PHE A 526 18.87 8.09 22.29
N TYR A 527 18.83 9.40 22.53
CA TYR A 527 17.75 10.08 23.25
C TYR A 527 16.43 10.05 22.47
N ASN A 528 15.49 9.19 22.85
CA ASN A 528 14.14 9.18 22.28
C ASN A 528 13.41 10.47 22.70
N PRO A 529 12.99 11.33 21.74
CA PRO A 529 12.32 12.58 22.04
C PRO A 529 10.88 12.39 22.55
N VAL A 530 10.29 11.21 22.37
CA VAL A 530 8.94 10.88 22.87
C VAL A 530 9.00 10.46 24.33
N SER A 531 9.85 9.50 24.69
CA SER A 531 9.93 8.99 26.07
C SER A 531 10.83 9.81 27.02
N GLU A 532 11.50 10.85 26.49
CA GLU A 532 12.55 11.64 27.14
C GLU A 532 13.72 10.83 27.73
N ARG A 533 13.94 9.59 27.24
CA ARG A 533 14.95 8.64 27.75
C ARG A 533 15.93 8.23 26.65
N ASN A 534 17.16 7.88 27.04
CA ASN A 534 18.11 7.23 26.11
C ASN A 534 17.68 5.79 25.89
N GLU A 535 17.42 5.37 24.66
CA GLU A 535 16.95 4.03 24.28
C GLU A 535 17.82 3.42 23.17
N TYR A 536 17.82 2.09 23.01
CA TYR A 536 18.46 1.44 21.88
C TYR A 536 17.76 1.87 20.58
N LYS A 537 18.53 2.24 19.55
CA LYS A 537 18.05 2.71 18.25
C LYS A 537 18.78 1.98 17.11
N ARG A 538 18.01 1.42 16.19
CA ARG A 538 18.50 0.76 14.97
C ARG A 538 18.17 1.65 13.78
N VAL A 539 19.17 1.89 12.95
CA VAL A 539 19.19 3.01 11.98
C VAL A 539 19.75 2.52 10.66
N TRP A 540 19.05 2.85 9.58
CA TRP A 540 19.54 2.75 8.21
C TRP A 540 20.33 4.01 7.88
N LEU A 541 21.53 3.84 7.31
CA LEU A 541 22.39 4.92 6.84
C LEU A 541 22.66 4.70 5.36
N SER A 542 22.44 5.70 4.51
CA SER A 542 22.73 5.67 3.08
C SER A 542 23.53 6.90 2.66
N THR A 543 24.50 6.74 1.75
CA THR A 543 25.38 7.83 1.30
C THR A 543 24.99 8.37 -0.07
N TYR A 544 24.85 9.70 -0.18
CA TYR A 544 24.56 10.40 -1.43
C TYR A 544 25.20 11.79 -1.45
N ASP A 545 25.87 12.12 -2.56
CA ASP A 545 26.50 13.42 -2.87
C ASP A 545 27.38 14.03 -1.75
N GLY A 546 28.10 13.19 -1.00
CA GLY A 546 28.98 13.62 0.10
C GLY A 546 28.30 13.74 1.47
N TYR A 547 27.00 13.44 1.55
CA TYR A 547 26.23 13.37 2.79
C TYR A 547 25.83 11.92 3.11
N THR A 548 25.60 11.65 4.39
CA THR A 548 24.96 10.40 4.86
C THR A 548 23.57 10.74 5.38
N PHE A 549 22.55 10.22 4.70
CA PHE A 549 21.15 10.29 5.07
C PHE A 549 20.81 9.11 5.97
N ALA A 550 20.03 9.33 7.02
CA ALA A 550 19.73 8.28 7.98
C ALA A 550 18.34 8.43 8.62
N ALA A 551 17.70 7.30 8.90
CA ALA A 551 16.46 7.22 9.65
C ALA A 551 16.41 5.88 10.40
N GLY A 552 15.55 5.76 11.40
CA GLY A 552 15.48 4.55 12.20
C GLY A 552 14.61 4.67 13.43
N TYR A 553 14.43 3.54 14.10
CA TYR A 553 13.47 3.28 15.15
C TYR A 553 14.15 2.88 16.45
N TYR A 554 13.44 3.05 17.57
CA TYR A 554 13.88 2.56 18.87
C TYR A 554 13.43 1.12 19.09
N TYR A 555 14.20 0.36 19.87
CA TYR A 555 13.89 -1.03 20.17
C TYR A 555 14.26 -1.43 21.60
N GLY A 556 13.71 -2.58 22.04
CA GLY A 556 14.13 -3.27 23.25
C GLY A 556 15.23 -4.26 22.91
N ASN A 557 16.23 -4.39 23.77
CA ASN A 557 17.33 -5.34 23.55
C ASN A 557 16.99 -6.70 24.21
N PHE A 558 16.53 -7.66 23.40
CA PHE A 558 16.02 -8.95 23.88
C PHE A 558 17.13 -9.92 24.26
N GLU A 559 18.22 -9.95 23.50
CA GLU A 559 19.45 -10.65 23.90
C GLU A 559 19.92 -10.18 25.29
N GLN A 560 19.84 -8.88 25.60
CA GLN A 560 20.17 -8.39 26.93
C GLN A 560 19.14 -8.79 28.00
N MET A 561 17.84 -8.83 27.69
CA MET A 561 16.82 -9.33 28.63
C MET A 561 17.03 -10.82 28.93
N GLU A 562 17.25 -11.64 27.90
CA GLU A 562 17.56 -13.07 28.01
C GLU A 562 18.82 -13.30 28.84
N ASN A 563 19.92 -12.60 28.55
CA ASN A 563 21.16 -12.71 29.35
C ASN A 563 20.94 -12.28 30.80
N ILE A 564 20.15 -11.22 31.07
CA ILE A 564 19.82 -10.81 32.45
C ILE A 564 19.01 -11.87 33.19
N ILE A 565 18.03 -12.52 32.54
CA ILE A 565 17.26 -13.62 33.14
C ILE A 565 18.16 -14.84 33.38
N GLN A 566 19.00 -15.20 32.41
CA GLN A 566 19.92 -16.33 32.50
C GLN A 566 20.99 -16.11 33.57
N ASP A 567 21.54 -14.89 33.74
CA ASP A 567 22.44 -14.54 34.85
C ASP A 567 21.77 -14.78 36.22
N VAL A 568 20.48 -14.47 36.36
CA VAL A 568 19.72 -14.70 37.60
C VAL A 568 19.44 -16.19 37.82
N ILE A 569 19.14 -16.95 36.76
CA ILE A 569 18.97 -18.42 36.79
C ILE A 569 20.30 -19.11 37.16
N ASP A 570 21.41 -18.72 36.55
CA ASP A 570 22.73 -19.27 36.83
C ASP A 570 23.14 -19.06 38.30
N VAL A 571 22.83 -17.89 38.89
CA VAL A 571 23.02 -17.65 40.33
C VAL A 571 22.03 -18.49 41.18
N TYR A 572 20.80 -18.70 40.73
CA TYR A 572 19.82 -19.54 41.43
C TYR A 572 20.30 -21.01 41.48
N ASP A 573 20.74 -21.58 40.36
CA ASP A 573 21.20 -22.97 40.26
C ASP A 573 22.57 -23.20 40.95
N THR A 574 23.44 -22.18 41.02
CA THR A 574 24.80 -22.34 41.57
C THR A 574 24.96 -21.89 43.03
N GLU A 575 24.31 -20.81 43.45
CA GLU A 575 24.40 -20.24 44.81
C GLU A 575 23.09 -20.35 45.61
N GLY A 576 21.96 -20.54 44.92
CA GLY A 576 20.64 -20.76 45.52
C GLY A 576 19.75 -19.51 45.52
N ARG A 577 18.42 -19.72 45.51
CA ARG A 577 17.37 -18.69 45.51
C ARG A 577 17.71 -17.40 46.27
N ASP A 578 18.06 -17.53 47.55
CA ASP A 578 18.25 -16.36 48.42
C ASP A 578 19.42 -15.47 47.91
N ALA A 579 20.46 -16.07 47.31
CA ALA A 579 21.57 -15.34 46.69
C ALA A 579 21.17 -14.71 45.34
N ALA A 580 20.34 -15.39 44.53
CA ALA A 580 19.79 -14.83 43.29
C ALA A 580 18.85 -13.65 43.56
N PHE A 581 18.07 -13.70 44.64
CA PHE A 581 17.18 -12.60 45.02
C PHE A 581 17.99 -11.44 45.63
N GLU A 582 19.06 -11.70 46.38
CA GLU A 582 20.00 -10.66 46.79
C GLU A 582 20.76 -10.04 45.60
N SER A 583 21.13 -10.82 44.57
CA SER A 583 21.80 -10.28 43.37
C SER A 583 20.87 -9.39 42.55
N VAL A 584 19.63 -9.80 42.30
CA VAL A 584 18.59 -8.97 41.65
C VAL A 584 18.38 -7.67 42.42
N ASN A 585 18.17 -7.73 43.74
CA ASN A 585 17.95 -6.54 44.57
C ASN A 585 19.20 -5.62 44.68
N ALA A 586 20.39 -6.12 44.32
CA ALA A 586 21.61 -5.32 44.22
C ALA A 586 21.78 -4.61 42.85
N MET A 587 20.99 -4.97 41.83
CA MET A 587 21.01 -4.35 40.49
C MET A 587 20.29 -2.99 40.44
N MET A 588 20.54 -2.12 41.42
CA MET A 588 20.17 -0.72 41.32
C MET A 588 21.01 -0.05 40.22
N ASP A 589 20.35 0.67 39.31
CA ASP A 589 20.98 1.52 38.27
C ASP A 589 21.70 0.77 37.12
N THR A 590 21.23 -0.42 36.71
CA THR A 590 21.81 -1.19 35.57
C THR A 590 21.48 -0.66 34.17
N GLY A 591 20.64 0.39 34.06
CA GLY A 591 20.25 0.99 32.78
C GLY A 591 18.80 0.71 32.39
N LEU A 592 18.57 0.47 31.09
CA LEU A 592 17.24 0.35 30.50
C LEU A 592 16.51 -0.95 30.86
N ASN A 593 17.26 -2.05 30.82
CA ASN A 593 16.83 -3.37 31.21
C ASN A 593 17.23 -3.65 32.66
N TYR A 594 16.30 -4.18 33.45
CA TYR A 594 16.54 -4.58 34.83
C TYR A 594 15.75 -5.87 35.15
N PRO A 595 16.25 -6.74 36.05
CA PRO A 595 15.52 -7.90 36.50
C PRO A 595 14.54 -7.61 37.65
N PHE A 596 13.48 -8.40 37.72
CA PHE A 596 12.65 -8.60 38.89
C PHE A 596 12.15 -10.06 38.94
N VAL A 597 11.65 -10.49 40.10
CA VAL A 597 11.18 -11.86 40.31
C VAL A 597 9.86 -11.84 41.05
N LEU A 598 8.90 -12.64 40.59
CA LEU A 598 7.60 -12.87 41.22
C LEU A 598 7.54 -14.28 41.82
N ASP A 599 6.89 -14.43 42.98
CA ASP A 599 6.39 -15.74 43.43
C ASP A 599 5.25 -16.19 42.50
N ARG A 600 5.27 -17.43 42.00
CA ARG A 600 4.23 -17.90 41.08
C ARG A 600 2.87 -18.09 41.76
N GLU A 601 2.84 -18.59 43.00
CA GLU A 601 1.57 -18.91 43.67
C GLU A 601 0.83 -17.67 44.18
N THR A 602 1.57 -16.59 44.52
CA THR A 602 0.95 -15.36 45.04
C THR A 602 1.06 -14.15 44.12
N LEU A 603 1.98 -14.13 43.15
CA LEU A 603 2.34 -12.95 42.35
C LEU A 603 2.91 -11.79 43.17
N ASP A 604 3.40 -12.07 44.38
CA ASP A 604 4.16 -11.10 45.17
C ASP A 604 5.56 -10.91 44.58
N ILE A 605 6.00 -9.65 44.50
CA ILE A 605 7.33 -9.30 44.03
C ILE A 605 8.35 -9.71 45.11
N VAL A 606 9.19 -10.71 44.83
CA VAL A 606 10.18 -11.24 45.79
C VAL A 606 11.58 -10.65 45.62
N ALA A 607 11.88 -10.10 44.43
CA ALA A 607 13.07 -9.28 44.19
C ALA A 607 12.82 -8.28 43.05
N HIS A 608 13.44 -7.10 43.07
CA HIS A 608 13.29 -6.10 42.00
C HIS A 608 14.49 -5.13 41.95
N GLY A 609 15.30 -5.18 40.88
CA GLY A 609 16.55 -4.41 40.79
C GLY A 609 16.37 -2.89 40.77
N GLN A 610 15.48 -2.38 39.91
CA GLN A 610 15.26 -0.93 39.81
C GLN A 610 14.53 -0.31 41.02
N ASN A 611 13.62 -1.05 41.68
CA ASN A 611 12.80 -0.52 42.77
C ASN A 611 12.48 -1.56 43.87
N PRO A 612 13.40 -1.78 44.83
CA PRO A 612 13.17 -2.67 45.96
C PRO A 612 12.04 -2.26 46.94
N GLU A 613 11.46 -1.05 46.83
CA GLU A 613 10.28 -0.70 47.65
C GLU A 613 9.01 -1.46 47.22
N LEU A 614 9.04 -2.10 46.05
CA LEU A 614 7.97 -2.99 45.57
C LEU A 614 8.05 -4.41 46.15
N VAL A 615 9.17 -4.80 46.77
CA VAL A 615 9.37 -6.17 47.29
C VAL A 615 8.44 -6.43 48.48
N GLY A 616 7.73 -7.55 48.44
CA GLY A 616 6.67 -7.87 49.39
C GLY A 616 5.35 -7.13 49.13
N THR A 617 5.19 -6.52 47.95
CA THR A 617 3.88 -6.07 47.44
C THR A 617 3.42 -6.98 46.31
N ASN A 618 2.10 -7.14 46.18
CA ASN A 618 1.52 -7.91 45.10
C ASN A 618 1.63 -7.16 43.76
N PHE A 619 1.97 -7.88 42.69
CA PHE A 619 2.14 -7.31 41.35
C PHE A 619 0.82 -6.79 40.78
N GLU A 620 -0.31 -7.47 41.03
CA GLU A 620 -1.65 -7.03 40.60
C GLU A 620 -2.07 -5.71 41.29
N ASP A 621 -1.69 -5.53 42.56
CA ASP A 621 -1.92 -4.28 43.32
C ASP A 621 -1.06 -3.09 42.84
N LYS A 622 -0.21 -3.26 41.81
CA LYS A 622 0.76 -2.24 41.33
C LYS A 622 0.67 -1.96 39.83
N ALA A 623 0.36 -2.95 39.01
CA ALA A 623 0.05 -2.74 37.60
C ALA A 623 -1.23 -1.90 37.43
N LEU A 624 -1.27 -1.04 36.40
CA LEU A 624 -2.40 -0.17 36.09
C LEU A 624 -2.65 -0.14 34.59
N GLY A 625 -3.61 -0.95 34.12
CA GLY A 625 -4.14 -0.86 32.75
C GLY A 625 -4.17 -2.18 31.98
N ALA A 626 -5.39 -2.61 31.63
CA ALA A 626 -5.83 -3.47 30.52
C ALA A 626 -5.08 -4.77 30.11
N PHE A 627 -3.75 -4.80 30.02
CA PHE A 627 -3.04 -5.75 29.14
C PHE A 627 -2.22 -6.86 29.83
N LEU A 628 -2.50 -7.15 31.11
CA LEU A 628 -1.97 -8.32 31.83
C LEU A 628 -3.03 -9.42 32.04
N PRO A 629 -3.31 -10.27 31.03
CA PRO A 629 -3.97 -11.53 31.27
C PRO A 629 -2.97 -12.50 31.94
N ILE A 630 -2.79 -12.40 33.25
CA ILE A 630 -1.78 -13.20 34.00
C ILE A 630 -2.04 -14.72 33.86
N GLY A 631 -3.31 -15.14 33.78
CA GLY A 631 -3.66 -16.52 33.45
C GLY A 631 -3.24 -16.96 32.03
N LYS A 632 -3.01 -16.02 31.09
CA LYS A 632 -2.40 -16.30 29.78
C LYS A 632 -0.88 -16.44 29.90
N ILE A 633 -0.20 -15.60 30.69
CA ILE A 633 1.23 -15.77 31.01
C ILE A 633 1.48 -17.16 31.62
N GLU A 634 0.68 -17.59 32.58
CA GLU A 634 0.76 -18.95 33.14
C GLU A 634 0.46 -20.06 32.12
N THR A 635 -0.36 -19.80 31.11
CA THR A 635 -0.73 -20.76 30.05
C THR A 635 0.35 -20.86 28.98
N GLU A 636 0.95 -19.74 28.58
CA GLU A 636 2.02 -19.68 27.58
C GLU A 636 3.32 -20.28 28.12
N LEU A 637 3.71 -19.92 29.36
CA LEU A 637 4.82 -20.56 30.08
C LEU A 637 4.63 -22.08 30.23
N HIS A 638 3.40 -22.59 30.13
CA HIS A 638 3.09 -24.03 30.15
C HIS A 638 3.13 -24.69 28.77
N ASN A 639 3.02 -23.93 27.68
CA ASN A 639 2.89 -24.43 26.31
C ASN A 639 4.20 -24.36 25.51
N ASP A 640 4.89 -23.21 25.52
CA ASP A 640 6.01 -22.93 24.59
C ASP A 640 7.42 -23.17 25.15
N GLY A 641 7.52 -23.72 26.37
CA GLY A 641 8.80 -24.18 26.95
C GLY A 641 9.48 -23.15 27.83
N ASP A 642 8.85 -22.86 28.97
CA ASP A 642 9.36 -22.08 30.10
C ASP A 642 9.60 -20.56 29.87
N THR A 643 9.45 -20.01 28.67
CA THR A 643 9.60 -18.55 28.38
C THR A 643 8.37 -17.94 27.68
N THR A 644 7.99 -16.69 28.01
CA THR A 644 7.02 -15.86 27.25
C THR A 644 7.32 -14.36 27.44
N PHE A 645 6.67 -13.46 26.69
CA PHE A 645 6.76 -12.02 26.87
C PHE A 645 5.36 -11.39 27.06
N ALA A 646 5.29 -10.29 27.81
CA ALA A 646 4.05 -9.52 27.95
C ALA A 646 4.31 -8.02 28.15
N TYR A 647 3.26 -7.22 27.92
CA TYR A 647 3.28 -5.77 28.06
C TYR A 647 2.47 -5.36 29.29
N TYR A 648 2.98 -4.42 30.09
CA TYR A 648 2.19 -3.87 31.19
C TYR A 648 2.59 -2.46 31.58
N SER A 649 1.59 -1.65 31.91
CA SER A 649 1.79 -0.31 32.44
C SER A 649 1.85 -0.38 33.97
N ILE A 650 2.91 0.16 34.59
CA ILE A 650 3.10 0.20 36.04
C ILE A 650 3.54 1.60 36.45
N LEU A 651 3.05 2.07 37.59
CA LEU A 651 3.40 3.39 38.13
C LEU A 651 4.90 3.43 38.50
N ASP A 652 5.68 4.23 37.76
CA ASP A 652 7.05 4.58 38.11
C ASP A 652 7.00 5.54 39.31
N LEU A 653 7.21 4.99 40.51
CA LEU A 653 7.15 5.74 41.77
C LEU A 653 8.23 6.84 41.87
N THR A 654 9.21 6.87 40.95
CA THR A 654 10.25 7.89 40.88
C THR A 654 9.79 9.13 40.11
N THR A 655 9.06 8.93 39.01
CA THR A 655 8.60 10.01 38.10
C THR A 655 7.14 10.39 38.32
N GLY A 656 6.32 9.46 38.80
CA GLY A 656 4.86 9.58 38.85
C GLY A 656 4.16 9.29 37.51
N SER A 657 4.88 8.85 36.46
CA SER A 657 4.29 8.40 35.20
C SER A 657 3.94 6.91 35.23
N ILE A 658 3.09 6.45 34.31
CA ILE A 658 2.72 5.02 34.17
C ILE A 658 3.28 4.47 32.84
N PRO A 659 4.61 4.28 32.73
CA PRO A 659 5.21 3.72 31.52
C PRO A 659 4.73 2.30 31.24
N THR A 660 4.39 2.01 29.99
CA THR A 660 4.20 0.65 29.48
C THR A 660 5.56 -0.02 29.31
N LYS A 661 5.69 -1.21 29.87
CA LYS A 661 6.92 -1.99 29.87
C LYS A 661 6.74 -3.20 28.99
N THR A 662 7.70 -3.44 28.09
CA THR A 662 7.86 -4.75 27.48
C THR A 662 8.75 -5.58 28.38
N VAL A 663 8.30 -6.77 28.75
CA VAL A 663 8.99 -7.63 29.71
C VAL A 663 9.02 -9.06 29.18
N LEU A 664 10.21 -9.65 29.22
CA LEU A 664 10.43 -11.07 29.02
C LEU A 664 10.29 -11.78 30.38
N PHE A 665 9.61 -12.92 30.41
CA PHE A 665 9.33 -13.72 31.60
C PHE A 665 9.79 -15.16 31.36
N GLN A 666 10.47 -15.75 32.34
CA GLN A 666 10.87 -17.15 32.34
C GLN A 666 10.46 -17.82 33.66
N LEU A 667 9.93 -19.04 33.58
CA LEU A 667 9.54 -19.86 34.72
C LEU A 667 10.75 -20.63 35.25
N HIS A 668 11.05 -20.52 36.55
CA HIS A 668 12.14 -21.26 37.19
C HIS A 668 11.81 -21.62 38.64
N ASP A 669 11.79 -22.92 38.98
CA ASP A 669 11.61 -23.47 40.34
C ASP A 669 10.46 -22.85 41.18
N GLY A 670 9.33 -22.54 40.54
CA GLY A 670 8.16 -21.94 41.21
C GLY A 670 8.18 -20.41 41.31
N TYR A 671 9.16 -19.76 40.70
CA TYR A 671 9.25 -18.31 40.54
C TYR A 671 9.15 -17.92 39.06
N ILE A 672 8.67 -16.71 38.80
CA ILE A 672 8.72 -16.08 37.47
C ILE A 672 9.84 -15.05 37.52
N ILE A 673 10.96 -15.35 36.85
CA ILE A 673 12.10 -14.44 36.71
C ILE A 673 11.85 -13.61 35.44
N ALA A 674 11.99 -12.30 35.53
CA ALA A 674 11.62 -11.40 34.45
C ALA A 674 12.63 -10.27 34.27
N ALA A 675 12.82 -9.82 33.03
CA ALA A 675 13.63 -8.66 32.69
C ALA A 675 12.84 -7.72 31.77
N GLY A 676 12.87 -6.42 32.07
CA GLY A 676 11.97 -5.46 31.44
C GLY A 676 12.57 -4.11 31.11
N GLN A 677 12.12 -3.53 29.99
CA GLN A 677 12.42 -2.16 29.57
C GLN A 677 11.20 -1.26 29.80
N SER A 678 11.44 -0.01 30.23
CA SER A 678 10.36 0.94 30.54
C SER A 678 10.21 2.00 29.45
N PHE A 679 9.11 1.96 28.70
CA PHE A 679 8.79 2.93 27.64
C PHE A 679 7.62 3.83 28.07
N VAL A 680 7.55 5.06 27.57
CA VAL A 680 6.36 5.90 27.77
C VAL A 680 5.47 5.77 26.53
N VAL A 681 4.37 5.02 26.66
CA VAL A 681 3.29 5.06 25.67
C VAL A 681 2.48 6.31 25.91
N TYR A 682 2.41 7.16 24.89
CA TYR A 682 1.38 8.16 24.77
C TYR A 682 0.26 7.54 23.92
N THR A 683 -0.82 7.11 24.55
CA THR A 683 -2.12 7.15 23.87
C THR A 683 -2.35 8.62 23.53
N ARG A 684 -2.64 8.92 22.27
CA ARG A 684 -2.97 10.29 21.89
C ARG A 684 -4.39 10.64 22.33
#